data_AF-A0A8H4LS18-F1
#
_entry.id   AF-A0A8H4LS18-F1
#
_cell.length_a   1.000
_cell.length_b   1.000
_cell.length_c   1.000
_cell.angle_alpha   90.00
_cell.angle_beta   90.00
_cell.angle_gamma   90.00
#
_symmetry.space_group_name_H-M   'P 1'
#
loop_
_entity.id
_entity.type
_entity.pdbx_description
1 polymer ?
#
loop_
_entity_poly.entity_id
_entity_poly.type
_entity_poly.pdbx_seq_one_letter_code
_entity_poly.pdbx_strand_id
1 'polypeptide(L)'
;MNRASCTVPLISPRWRGACPGSACFSPGLTSRPALSDQSGQRQTCPAVVGFLADEHVHSLLRDPSAVFAPPNDAFQKDFETKTAPVNVTSASDHDVKTFKADAEWLSQNAKINPVAALRVVIVEAQSRPFRHLMGPLSSQDAANLQEAAGLQNGQGASFLSDLGASSALDSDEIAADFESADSRKRRLFDTLLAERRSFLMTMDHMHSVKLYGRLPVSAVIDENLALLYKLKGAADANDDTASLLSAYLKIVSGCMGSIETGLRSLTDESLLLLDHIELDWLRSLLTETIHALSVVFQIVDSLGDDFPPSGAINQWFSLMDLYNFFRLYPACSPTLPPPRQSCTCALTNCQIHPTIAELILPLNTLSSAVSISLLKLARSLTFLAEREDDPALPDDSYDSYLLLSDVLEQIHKCILNAASGDCESASPVIFAWTLLLHRMNVSYQNRTEKRDNLLQQNARENFELGGVIRPAVARRNSAGSIFSIESSKFDGFLESGTAPKDLQLVEQLAAGVTAHGQVFDVIANMATSLGPSAEGSMSSLLSSRIRNAFLELLKVSYPVVGYQSEPVGALLSLLAPGRDYWDLSAENALSTSQDVIACMIHDDHAMEFYFQQSLDRFPFEFLPFITLCKRLCTAATASDDDRSHLIVRLLRTTPLPDLYSSKHVFWL
;
A
#
# COMPACT_ATOMS: atom_id res chain seq x y z
N MET A 1 -10.51 -20.95 36.86
CA MET A 1 -10.23 -19.81 37.76
C MET A 1 -8.72 -19.68 37.95
N ASN A 2 -8.06 -18.96 37.05
CA ASN A 2 -6.69 -18.48 37.22
C ASN A 2 -6.66 -17.12 36.51
N ARG A 3 -6.77 -16.05 37.29
CA ARG A 3 -6.57 -14.67 36.80
C ARG A 3 -5.08 -14.53 36.50
N ALA A 4 -4.70 -14.66 35.23
CA ALA A 4 -3.42 -14.13 34.78
C ALA A 4 -3.49 -12.61 34.92
N SER A 5 -2.80 -12.07 35.92
CA SER A 5 -2.69 -10.63 36.11
C SER A 5 -1.90 -10.04 34.94
N CYS A 6 -2.52 -9.12 34.19
CA CYS A 6 -1.83 -8.22 33.28
C CYS A 6 -0.86 -7.34 34.07
N THR A 7 0.34 -7.85 34.35
CA THR A 7 1.50 -7.04 34.74
C THR A 7 2.10 -6.45 33.47
N VAL A 8 1.47 -5.37 32.98
CA VAL A 8 2.21 -4.32 32.28
C VAL A 8 3.23 -3.78 33.30
N PRO A 9 4.52 -3.60 32.98
CA PRO A 9 5.48 -3.09 33.95
C PRO A 9 5.01 -1.71 34.46
N LEU A 10 4.48 -1.71 35.68
CA LEU A 10 4.07 -0.52 36.41
C LEU A 10 5.35 0.26 36.77
N ILE A 11 5.46 1.45 36.21
CA ILE A 11 6.60 2.37 36.35
C ILE A 11 6.68 2.95 37.77
N SER A 12 7.92 3.10 38.24
CA SER A 12 8.31 3.79 39.48
C SER A 12 7.91 5.29 39.46
N PRO A 13 7.58 5.93 40.61
CA PRO A 13 7.03 7.29 40.69
C PRO A 13 7.94 8.44 40.18
N ARG A 14 9.14 8.15 39.66
CA ARG A 14 10.28 9.09 39.56
C ARG A 14 10.31 10.04 38.36
N TRP A 15 9.33 10.06 37.46
CA TRP A 15 9.37 10.95 36.28
C TRP A 15 8.01 11.53 35.86
N ARG A 16 7.03 11.60 36.78
CA ARG A 16 5.70 12.17 36.51
C ARG A 16 5.68 13.68 36.26
N GLY A 17 6.75 14.41 36.58
CA GLY A 17 6.75 15.88 36.63
C GLY A 17 7.14 16.61 35.34
N ALA A 18 7.77 15.95 34.36
CA ALA A 18 8.42 16.65 33.23
C ALA A 18 7.59 16.70 31.93
N CYS A 19 6.47 15.97 31.84
CA CYS A 19 5.60 15.93 30.67
C CYS A 19 4.14 15.77 31.12
N PRO A 20 3.30 16.82 31.10
CA PRO A 20 1.88 16.66 31.39
C PRO A 20 1.18 16.06 30.15
N GLY A 21 0.64 14.85 30.31
CA GLY A 21 -0.03 14.07 29.27
C GLY A 21 0.82 12.90 28.77
N SER A 22 0.28 11.68 28.80
CA SER A 22 0.81 10.48 28.09
C SER A 22 2.27 10.03 28.38
N ALA A 23 2.80 10.26 29.58
CA ALA A 23 4.21 10.01 29.95
C ALA A 23 4.71 8.53 30.05
N CYS A 24 4.01 7.56 29.47
CA CYS A 24 4.45 6.15 29.45
C CYS A 24 4.25 5.45 28.10
N PHE A 25 3.81 6.17 27.07
CA PHE A 25 3.58 5.57 25.76
C PHE A 25 4.62 6.06 24.77
N SER A 26 5.39 5.11 24.24
CA SER A 26 6.11 5.34 23.00
C SER A 26 5.14 5.16 21.83
N PRO A 27 4.88 6.19 21.01
CA PRO A 27 4.21 6.05 19.72
C PRO A 27 4.68 4.92 18.79
N GLY A 28 5.87 4.33 19.02
CA GLY A 28 6.39 3.22 18.24
C GLY A 28 6.41 1.88 18.99
N LEU A 29 7.37 1.70 19.90
CA LEU A 29 7.72 0.40 20.49
C LEU A 29 6.63 -0.22 21.39
N THR A 30 5.74 0.58 21.99
CA THR A 30 4.67 0.07 22.85
C THR A 30 3.31 -0.02 22.15
N SER A 31 3.02 0.87 21.19
CA SER A 31 1.79 0.85 20.38
C SER A 31 1.78 -0.27 19.34
N ARG A 32 2.92 -0.54 18.68
CA ARG A 32 3.05 -1.60 17.66
C ARG A 32 2.60 -2.97 18.17
N PRO A 33 3.17 -3.53 19.25
CA PRO A 33 2.73 -4.83 19.78
C PRO A 33 1.35 -4.77 20.42
N ALA A 34 0.83 -3.57 20.76
CA ALA A 34 -0.52 -3.42 21.30
C ALA A 34 -1.60 -3.44 20.20
N LEU A 35 -1.32 -2.84 19.04
CA LEU A 35 -2.28 -2.79 17.91
C LEU A 35 -2.23 -4.04 17.02
N SER A 36 -1.17 -4.84 17.13
CA SER A 36 -1.04 -6.14 16.46
C SER A 36 -1.43 -7.34 17.35
N ASP A 37 -1.90 -7.08 18.57
CA ASP A 37 -2.31 -8.12 19.51
C ASP A 37 -3.61 -8.81 19.06
N GLN A 38 -3.53 -10.07 18.69
CA GLN A 38 -4.71 -10.83 18.25
C GLN A 38 -5.72 -11.06 19.39
N SER A 39 -5.30 -10.93 20.65
CA SER A 39 -6.18 -11.15 21.80
C SER A 39 -7.17 -10.02 22.08
N GLY A 40 -6.98 -8.84 21.47
CA GLY A 40 -7.84 -7.66 21.69
C GLY A 40 -7.64 -6.95 23.04
N GLN A 41 -6.87 -7.52 23.98
CA GLN A 41 -6.75 -7.02 25.35
C GLN A 41 -5.86 -5.79 25.46
N ARG A 42 -4.81 -5.67 24.65
CA ARG A 42 -3.92 -4.50 24.70
C ARG A 42 -4.56 -3.27 24.10
N GLN A 43 -5.43 -3.44 23.10
CA GLN A 43 -6.13 -2.35 22.41
C GLN A 43 -7.07 -1.58 23.35
N THR A 44 -7.73 -2.27 24.26
CA THR A 44 -8.68 -1.69 25.23
C THR A 44 -8.00 -1.22 26.51
N CYS A 45 -6.68 -1.38 26.64
CA CYS A 45 -6.00 -0.97 27.86
C CYS A 45 -6.02 0.57 28.03
N PRO A 46 -6.23 1.10 29.25
CA PRO A 46 -6.39 2.55 29.46
C PRO A 46 -5.21 3.40 28.98
N ALA A 47 -4.00 2.83 28.98
CA ALA A 47 -2.79 3.51 28.52
C ALA A 47 -2.78 3.68 26.99
N VAL A 48 -3.15 2.64 26.22
CA VAL A 48 -3.29 2.70 24.76
C VAL A 48 -4.42 3.63 24.38
N VAL A 49 -5.60 3.47 25.00
CA VAL A 49 -6.76 4.32 24.73
C VAL A 49 -6.44 5.78 25.03
N GLY A 50 -5.84 6.07 26.19
CA GLY A 50 -5.48 7.43 26.58
C GLY A 50 -4.44 8.07 25.65
N PHE A 51 -3.49 7.28 25.12
CA PHE A 51 -2.50 7.75 24.16
C PHE A 51 -3.10 7.99 22.77
N LEU A 52 -3.89 7.05 22.24
CA LEU A 52 -4.47 7.16 20.90
C LEU A 52 -5.63 8.16 20.82
N ALA A 53 -6.24 8.51 21.95
CA ALA A 53 -7.24 9.57 22.07
C ALA A 53 -6.65 10.97 22.35
N ASP A 54 -5.32 11.11 22.36
CA ASP A 54 -4.63 12.38 22.60
C ASP A 54 -4.65 13.25 21.31
N GLU A 55 -5.05 14.51 21.46
CA GLU A 55 -5.10 15.48 20.36
C GLU A 55 -3.73 15.71 19.70
N HIS A 56 -2.64 15.59 20.46
CA HIS A 56 -1.30 15.66 19.90
C HIS A 56 -1.03 14.48 18.96
N VAL A 57 -1.47 13.27 19.31
CA VAL A 57 -1.32 12.09 18.44
C VAL A 57 -2.19 12.24 17.19
N HIS A 58 -3.38 12.83 17.32
CA HIS A 58 -4.24 13.14 16.17
C HIS A 58 -3.63 14.18 15.23
N SER A 59 -2.87 15.16 15.75
CA SER A 59 -2.17 16.11 14.88
C SER A 59 -1.02 15.44 14.12
N LEU A 60 -0.33 14.47 14.73
CA LEU A 60 0.70 13.65 14.07
C LEU A 60 0.13 12.70 13.02
N LEU A 61 -1.12 12.25 13.17
CA LEU A 61 -1.83 11.47 12.14
C LEU A 61 -2.10 12.30 10.87
N ARG A 62 -2.30 13.62 11.03
CA ARG A 62 -2.52 14.56 9.90
C ARG A 62 -1.21 14.98 9.24
N ASP A 63 -0.17 15.21 10.03
CA ASP A 63 1.17 15.54 9.56
C ASP A 63 2.22 14.60 10.17
N PRO A 64 2.43 13.41 9.58
CA PRO A 64 3.39 12.43 10.10
C PRO A 64 4.85 12.93 10.03
N SER A 65 5.14 13.95 9.21
CA SER A 65 6.50 14.48 9.07
C SER A 65 6.96 15.25 10.31
N ALA A 66 6.01 15.71 11.15
CA ALA A 66 6.30 16.48 12.35
C ALA A 66 7.04 15.68 13.44
N VAL A 67 6.87 14.35 13.50
CA VAL A 67 7.41 13.52 14.60
C VAL A 67 8.93 13.54 14.66
N PHE A 68 9.56 13.34 13.50
CA PHE A 68 11.02 13.34 13.36
C PHE A 68 11.48 14.53 12.52
N ALA A 69 10.76 15.65 12.63
CA ALA A 69 11.09 16.90 11.95
C ALA A 69 12.54 17.33 12.23
N PRO A 70 13.19 18.07 11.31
CA PRO A 70 14.56 18.55 11.50
C PRO A 70 14.67 19.53 12.69
N PRO A 71 15.87 19.72 13.26
CA PRO A 71 16.11 20.68 14.33
C PRO A 71 15.70 22.11 13.95
N ASN A 72 15.08 22.83 14.88
CA ASN A 72 14.81 24.26 14.77
C ASN A 72 14.97 24.95 16.14
N ASP A 73 15.03 26.28 16.15
CA ASP A 73 15.23 27.07 17.37
C ASP A 73 14.13 26.86 18.44
N ALA A 74 12.90 26.56 18.00
CA ALA A 74 11.78 26.29 18.91
C ALA A 74 11.96 24.95 19.65
N PHE A 75 12.34 23.89 18.94
CA PHE A 75 12.65 22.59 19.52
C PHE A 75 13.89 22.64 20.41
N GLN A 76 14.88 23.48 20.08
CA GLN A 76 16.04 23.69 20.95
C GLN A 76 15.63 24.32 22.29
N LYS A 77 14.76 25.34 22.26
CA LYS A 77 14.23 25.98 23.49
C LYS A 77 13.39 25.01 24.32
N ASP A 78 12.55 24.19 23.68
CA ASP A 78 11.76 23.17 24.38
C ASP A 78 12.64 22.08 24.98
N PHE A 79 13.68 21.64 24.27
CA PHE A 79 14.68 20.70 24.78
C PHE A 79 15.41 21.23 26.01
N GLU A 80 15.90 22.47 25.98
CA GLU A 80 16.54 23.10 27.14
C GLU A 80 15.57 23.26 28.33
N THR A 81 14.30 23.57 28.04
CA THR A 81 13.26 23.68 29.08
C THR A 81 12.98 22.32 29.72
N LYS A 82 12.83 21.25 28.92
CA LYS A 82 12.52 19.89 29.40
C LYS A 82 13.70 19.22 30.11
N THR A 83 14.93 19.57 29.73
CA THR A 83 16.17 19.07 30.38
C THR A 83 16.62 19.95 31.55
N ALA A 84 15.91 21.04 31.85
CA ALA A 84 16.22 21.90 32.97
C ALA A 84 16.13 21.15 34.32
N PRO A 85 17.06 21.40 35.27
CA PRO A 85 17.11 20.68 36.54
C PRO A 85 15.81 20.69 37.36
N VAL A 86 14.98 21.73 37.19
CA VAL A 86 13.69 21.88 37.88
C VAL A 86 12.67 20.82 37.45
N ASN A 87 12.75 20.35 36.21
CA ASN A 87 11.81 19.36 35.65
C ASN A 87 12.30 17.91 35.87
N VAL A 88 13.57 17.73 36.22
CA VAL A 88 14.20 16.42 36.44
C VAL A 88 14.17 16.05 37.93
N THR A 89 12.99 15.67 38.42
CA THR A 89 12.83 15.27 39.82
C THR A 89 13.14 13.78 39.97
N SER A 90 14.36 13.42 40.41
CA SER A 90 14.80 12.09 40.94
C SER A 90 15.80 11.26 40.12
N ALA A 91 16.49 11.81 39.12
CA ALA A 91 17.58 11.14 38.40
C ALA A 91 18.94 11.38 39.10
N SER A 92 19.90 10.45 38.96
CA SER A 92 21.30 10.78 39.26
C SER A 92 21.74 11.92 38.35
N ASP A 93 22.41 12.95 38.87
CA ASP A 93 22.95 14.05 38.05
C ASP A 93 23.85 13.58 36.89
N HIS A 94 24.43 12.37 37.02
CA HIS A 94 25.25 11.73 36.00
C HIS A 94 24.44 11.25 34.79
N ASP A 95 23.21 10.77 34.99
CA ASP A 95 22.37 10.20 33.93
C ASP A 95 21.77 11.30 33.05
N VAL A 96 21.42 12.44 33.66
CA VAL A 96 20.84 13.60 32.94
C VAL A 96 21.84 14.20 31.95
N LYS A 97 23.10 14.34 32.37
CA LYS A 97 24.17 14.85 31.50
C LYS A 97 24.45 13.90 30.34
N THR A 98 24.45 12.60 30.61
CA THR A 98 24.65 11.56 29.58
C THR A 98 23.48 11.54 28.60
N PHE A 99 22.24 11.60 29.08
CA PHE A 99 21.06 11.65 28.21
C PHE A 99 21.01 12.92 27.35
N LYS A 100 21.40 14.06 27.90
CA LYS A 100 21.51 15.31 27.13
C LYS A 100 22.54 15.18 26.02
N ALA A 101 23.73 14.69 26.33
CA ALA A 101 24.80 14.49 25.35
C ALA A 101 24.44 13.47 24.26
N ASP A 102 23.83 12.35 24.66
CA ASP A 102 23.40 11.30 23.73
C ASP A 102 22.25 11.79 22.81
N ALA A 103 21.32 12.62 23.34
CA ALA A 103 20.25 13.22 22.55
C ALA A 103 20.78 14.26 21.56
N GLU A 104 21.74 15.10 21.96
CA GLU A 104 22.41 16.05 21.06
C GLU A 104 23.19 15.32 19.96
N TRP A 105 23.93 14.26 20.31
CA TRP A 105 24.64 13.42 19.34
C TRP A 105 23.68 12.79 18.33
N LEU A 106 22.56 12.21 18.79
CA LEU A 106 21.58 11.58 17.91
C LEU A 106 20.87 12.61 17.02
N SER A 107 20.52 13.78 17.57
CA SER A 107 19.91 14.88 16.81
C SER A 107 20.79 15.36 15.67
N GLN A 108 22.10 15.47 15.90
CA GLN A 108 23.08 15.84 14.88
C GLN A 108 23.25 14.75 13.81
N ASN A 109 23.40 13.49 14.23
CA ASN A 109 23.72 12.38 13.32
C ASN A 109 22.51 11.84 12.54
N ALA A 110 21.29 11.99 13.05
CA ALA A 110 20.07 11.59 12.35
C ALA A 110 19.27 12.78 11.79
N LYS A 111 19.74 14.02 11.97
CA LYS A 111 19.08 15.26 11.56
C LYS A 111 17.63 15.35 12.03
N ILE A 112 17.35 14.89 13.26
CA ILE A 112 16.02 14.93 13.89
C ILE A 112 15.99 15.98 15.01
N ASN A 113 14.79 16.46 15.34
CA ASN A 113 14.62 17.43 16.42
C ASN A 113 15.12 16.88 17.77
N PRO A 114 15.72 17.73 18.61
CA PRO A 114 16.35 17.29 19.86
C PRO A 114 15.35 16.73 20.90
N VAL A 115 14.07 17.12 20.82
CA VAL A 115 13.02 16.59 21.70
C VAL A 115 12.67 15.14 21.35
N ALA A 116 12.57 14.80 20.06
CA ALA A 116 12.38 13.44 19.59
C ALA A 116 13.62 12.58 19.87
N ALA A 117 14.83 13.13 19.70
CA ALA A 117 16.07 12.46 20.06
C ALA A 117 16.10 12.11 21.56
N LEU A 118 15.71 13.05 22.44
CA LEU A 118 15.60 12.80 23.88
C LEU A 118 14.61 11.68 24.20
N ARG A 119 13.46 11.65 23.51
CA ARG A 119 12.47 10.57 23.66
C ARG A 119 13.07 9.22 23.29
N VAL A 120 13.83 9.12 22.19
CA VAL A 120 14.50 7.88 21.79
C VAL A 120 15.52 7.44 22.84
N VAL A 121 16.31 8.36 23.39
CA VAL A 121 17.28 8.06 24.47
C VAL A 121 16.60 7.48 25.70
N ILE A 122 15.46 8.06 26.11
CA ILE A 122 14.67 7.55 27.24
C ILE A 122 14.14 6.13 26.95
N VAL A 123 13.67 5.88 25.73
CA VAL A 123 13.16 4.57 25.32
C VAL A 123 14.28 3.51 25.27
N GLU A 124 15.48 3.86 24.81
CA GLU A 124 16.66 2.98 24.89
C GLU A 124 16.97 2.63 26.35
N ALA A 125 17.06 3.64 27.22
CA ALA A 125 17.38 3.44 28.63
C ALA A 125 16.37 2.53 29.33
N GLN A 126 15.07 2.68 29.02
CA GLN A 126 14.00 1.85 29.57
C GLN A 126 13.99 0.41 29.01
N SER A 127 14.51 0.21 27.80
CA SER A 127 14.54 -1.10 27.13
C SER A 127 15.86 -1.86 27.31
N ARG A 128 16.84 -1.33 28.06
CA ARG A 128 18.12 -2.01 28.33
C ARG A 128 17.97 -3.44 28.87
N PRO A 129 17.09 -3.73 29.85
CA PRO A 129 16.93 -5.11 30.34
C PRO A 129 16.49 -6.07 29.23
N PHE A 130 15.59 -5.62 28.34
CA PHE A 130 15.19 -6.40 27.18
C PHE A 130 16.34 -6.59 26.19
N ARG A 131 17.15 -5.54 25.96
CA ARG A 131 18.32 -5.62 25.06
C ARG A 131 19.43 -6.54 25.58
N HIS A 132 19.60 -6.66 26.90
CA HIS A 132 20.50 -7.68 27.46
C HIS A 132 20.05 -9.10 27.12
N LEU A 133 18.74 -9.37 27.14
CA LEU A 133 18.19 -10.69 26.80
C LEU A 133 18.27 -11.01 25.30
N MET A 134 18.18 -9.99 24.44
CA MET A 134 18.35 -10.12 22.99
C MET A 134 19.82 -10.08 22.55
N GLY A 135 20.75 -9.89 23.48
CA GLY A 135 22.19 -9.90 23.22
C GLY A 135 22.74 -11.30 22.97
N PRO A 136 24.05 -11.42 22.69
CA PRO A 136 24.69 -12.71 22.50
C PRO A 136 24.67 -13.54 23.79
N LEU A 137 24.66 -14.86 23.64
CA LEU A 137 24.78 -15.79 24.76
C LEU A 137 26.18 -15.74 25.39
N SER A 138 26.26 -15.99 26.70
CA SER A 138 27.56 -16.18 27.34
C SER A 138 28.16 -17.55 27.01
N SER A 139 29.47 -17.69 27.17
CA SER A 139 30.18 -18.97 27.01
C SER A 139 29.62 -20.06 27.95
N GLN A 140 29.18 -19.69 29.15
CA GLN A 140 28.53 -20.61 30.09
C GLN A 140 27.13 -21.03 29.61
N ASP A 141 26.34 -20.11 29.05
CA ASP A 141 25.02 -20.44 28.49
C ASP A 141 25.16 -21.38 27.29
N ALA A 142 26.14 -21.12 26.42
CA ALA A 142 26.47 -21.99 25.30
C ALA A 142 26.86 -23.41 25.76
N ALA A 143 27.70 -23.52 26.79
CA ALA A 143 28.09 -24.81 27.37
C ALA A 143 26.89 -25.55 28.00
N ASN A 144 26.03 -24.83 28.74
CA ASN A 144 24.81 -25.39 29.33
C ASN A 144 23.84 -25.90 28.24
N LEU A 145 23.68 -25.18 27.13
CA LEU A 145 22.87 -25.60 25.99
C LEU A 145 23.45 -26.85 25.31
N GLN A 146 24.77 -26.89 25.14
CA GLN A 146 25.46 -28.05 24.57
C GLN A 146 25.29 -29.30 25.45
N GLU A 147 25.39 -29.15 26.76
CA GLU A 147 25.16 -30.22 27.73
C GLU A 147 23.70 -30.68 27.73
N ALA A 148 22.75 -29.74 27.80
CA ALA A 148 21.31 -30.02 27.79
C ALA A 148 20.85 -30.73 26.51
N ALA A 149 21.47 -30.41 25.37
CA ALA A 149 21.19 -31.06 24.09
C ALA A 149 21.81 -32.47 23.98
N GLY A 150 22.70 -32.88 24.91
CA GLY A 150 23.33 -34.21 24.89
C GLY A 150 24.28 -34.45 23.70
N LEU A 151 24.70 -33.38 23.01
CA LEU A 151 25.46 -33.44 21.76
C LEU A 151 26.96 -33.57 22.06
N GLN A 152 27.42 -34.75 22.47
CA GLN A 152 28.82 -34.95 22.86
C GLN A 152 29.82 -35.11 21.69
N ASN A 153 29.38 -35.19 20.43
CA ASN A 153 30.25 -35.53 19.28
C ASN A 153 30.09 -34.63 18.03
N GLY A 154 29.85 -33.32 18.20
CA GLY A 154 29.85 -32.36 17.07
C GLY A 154 28.63 -32.42 16.13
N GLN A 155 27.70 -33.36 16.33
CA GLN A 155 26.50 -33.56 15.48
C GLN A 155 25.44 -32.46 15.61
N GLY A 156 25.57 -31.52 16.55
CA GLY A 156 24.71 -30.33 16.61
C GLY A 156 25.47 -29.02 16.70
N ALA A 157 26.70 -28.97 16.16
CA ALA A 157 27.44 -27.72 16.00
C ALA A 157 26.67 -26.71 15.12
N SER A 158 25.93 -27.17 14.11
CA SER A 158 25.06 -26.31 13.29
C SER A 158 23.90 -25.73 14.11
N PHE A 159 23.22 -26.56 14.90
CA PHE A 159 22.11 -26.12 15.76
C PHE A 159 22.56 -25.14 16.85
N LEU A 160 23.72 -25.39 17.47
CA LEU A 160 24.30 -24.49 18.47
C LEU A 160 24.84 -23.21 17.83
N SER A 161 25.36 -23.27 16.60
CA SER A 161 25.76 -22.09 15.85
C SER A 161 24.58 -21.20 15.48
N ASP A 162 23.43 -21.78 15.08
CA ASP A 162 22.18 -21.05 14.84
C ASP A 162 21.63 -20.39 16.12
N LEU A 163 21.90 -20.98 17.29
CA LEU A 163 21.59 -20.39 18.60
C LEU A 163 22.60 -19.33 19.07
N GLY A 164 23.62 -19.03 18.26
CA GLY A 164 24.63 -18.01 18.59
C GLY A 164 25.76 -18.50 19.52
N ALA A 165 25.85 -19.80 19.80
CA ALA A 165 26.90 -20.37 20.65
C ALA A 165 28.31 -20.19 20.06
N SER A 166 28.43 -20.07 18.73
CA SER A 166 29.70 -19.83 18.03
C SER A 166 30.27 -18.43 18.24
N SER A 167 29.45 -17.48 18.68
CA SER A 167 29.81 -16.09 18.99
C SER A 167 29.75 -15.80 20.50
N ALA A 168 29.74 -16.84 21.33
CA ALA A 168 29.61 -16.69 22.78
C ALA A 168 30.87 -16.05 23.38
N LEU A 169 30.67 -15.01 24.19
CA LEU A 169 31.73 -14.27 24.88
C LEU A 169 31.64 -14.47 26.39
N ASP A 170 32.64 -13.98 27.12
CA ASP A 170 32.56 -13.92 28.58
C ASP A 170 31.48 -12.92 29.02
N SER A 171 30.76 -13.21 30.10
CA SER A 171 29.68 -12.33 30.59
C SER A 171 30.18 -10.94 30.94
N ASP A 172 31.40 -10.86 31.49
CA ASP A 172 32.03 -9.58 31.85
C ASP A 172 32.41 -8.77 30.60
N GLU A 173 32.83 -9.44 29.53
CA GLU A 173 33.13 -8.81 28.24
C GLU A 173 31.85 -8.29 27.56
N ILE A 174 30.76 -9.08 27.60
CA ILE A 174 29.45 -8.67 27.09
C ILE A 174 28.93 -7.45 27.86
N ALA A 175 29.05 -7.44 29.19
CA ALA A 175 28.64 -6.30 30.01
C ALA A 175 29.49 -5.05 29.74
N ALA A 176 30.80 -5.21 29.58
CA ALA A 176 31.71 -4.11 29.27
C ALA A 176 31.45 -3.50 27.88
N ASP A 177 31.23 -4.33 26.85
CA ASP A 177 30.85 -3.85 25.52
C ASP A 177 29.48 -3.15 25.56
N PHE A 178 28.52 -3.71 26.28
CA PHE A 178 27.18 -3.12 26.39
C PHE A 178 27.21 -1.71 26.99
N GLU A 179 28.03 -1.45 28.01
CA GLU A 179 28.15 -0.11 28.60
C GLU A 179 29.09 0.83 27.85
N SER A 180 29.79 0.34 26.80
CA SER A 180 30.64 1.17 25.96
C SER A 180 29.85 2.29 25.28
N ALA A 181 30.51 3.44 25.06
CA ALA A 181 29.89 4.58 24.40
C ALA A 181 29.48 4.27 22.96
N ASP A 182 30.28 3.49 22.24
CA ASP A 182 30.04 3.11 20.85
C ASP A 182 28.87 2.14 20.72
N SER A 183 28.81 1.10 21.55
CA SER A 183 27.67 0.18 21.59
C SER A 183 26.38 0.91 21.96
N ARG A 184 26.43 1.83 22.95
CA ARG A 184 25.29 2.66 23.33
C ARG A 184 24.80 3.53 22.18
N LYS A 185 25.69 4.24 21.47
CA LYS A 185 25.36 5.07 20.30
C LYS A 185 24.72 4.26 19.17
N ARG A 186 25.23 3.05 18.89
CA ARG A 186 24.60 2.14 17.91
C ARG A 186 23.19 1.74 18.34
N ARG A 187 23.00 1.34 19.61
CA ARG A 187 21.67 1.00 20.14
C ARG A 187 20.69 2.17 20.08
N LEU A 188 21.16 3.40 20.28
CA LEU A 188 20.33 4.61 20.13
C LEU A 188 19.85 4.77 18.68
N PHE A 189 20.76 4.60 17.71
CA PHE A 189 20.39 4.65 16.29
C PHE A 189 19.43 3.52 15.92
N ASP A 190 19.66 2.28 16.36
CA ASP A 190 18.73 1.16 16.15
C ASP A 190 17.36 1.42 16.77
N THR A 191 17.34 2.05 17.97
CA THR A 191 16.07 2.44 18.64
C THR A 191 15.33 3.46 17.80
N LEU A 192 16.04 4.46 17.24
CA LEU A 192 15.44 5.44 16.33
C LEU A 192 14.81 4.75 15.11
N LEU A 193 15.55 3.86 14.44
CA LEU A 193 15.03 3.13 13.28
C LEU A 193 13.81 2.28 13.63
N ALA A 194 13.85 1.58 14.76
CA ALA A 194 12.72 0.79 15.26
C ALA A 194 11.49 1.66 15.57
N GLU A 195 11.70 2.83 16.16
CA GLU A 195 10.66 3.81 16.47
C GLU A 195 10.01 4.37 15.20
N ARG A 196 10.80 4.70 14.18
CA ARG A 196 10.30 5.18 12.88
C ARG A 196 9.40 4.15 12.18
N ARG A 197 9.87 2.91 12.08
CA ARG A 197 9.09 1.79 11.51
C ARG A 197 7.77 1.60 12.27
N SER A 198 7.85 1.59 13.59
CA SER A 198 6.69 1.32 14.45
C SER A 198 5.69 2.48 14.48
N PHE A 199 6.17 3.71 14.31
CA PHE A 199 5.33 4.90 14.18
C PHE A 199 4.45 4.83 12.93
N LEU A 200 5.04 4.57 11.75
CA LEU A 200 4.24 4.50 10.52
C LEU A 200 3.32 3.28 10.49
N MET A 201 3.72 2.15 11.07
CA MET A 201 2.81 1.02 11.30
C MET A 201 1.62 1.42 12.19
N THR A 202 1.85 2.18 13.26
CA THR A 202 0.78 2.68 14.14
C THR A 202 -0.18 3.58 13.36
N MET A 203 0.34 4.47 12.51
CA MET A 203 -0.48 5.34 11.67
C MET A 203 -1.32 4.57 10.65
N ASP A 204 -0.74 3.57 10.01
CA ASP A 204 -1.45 2.61 9.16
C ASP A 204 -2.62 1.95 9.89
N HIS A 205 -2.40 1.44 11.11
CA HIS A 205 -3.46 0.81 11.91
C HIS A 205 -4.52 1.81 12.38
N MET A 206 -4.13 3.04 12.74
CA MET A 206 -5.08 4.10 13.12
C MET A 206 -5.95 4.52 11.94
N HIS A 207 -5.39 4.63 10.73
CA HIS A 207 -6.16 4.91 9.53
C HIS A 207 -7.13 3.79 9.21
N SER A 208 -6.74 2.53 9.39
CA SER A 208 -7.66 1.40 9.24
C SER A 208 -8.84 1.50 10.21
N VAL A 209 -8.60 1.84 11.48
CA VAL A 209 -9.69 2.06 12.45
C VAL A 209 -10.56 3.24 12.05
N LYS A 210 -9.95 4.35 11.59
CA LYS A 210 -10.67 5.56 11.17
C LYS A 210 -11.55 5.33 9.95
N LEU A 211 -11.04 4.63 8.94
CA LEU A 211 -11.67 4.50 7.62
C LEU A 211 -12.55 3.25 7.49
N TYR A 212 -12.14 2.13 8.10
CA TYR A 212 -12.85 0.85 8.01
C TYR A 212 -13.53 0.44 9.33
N GLY A 213 -13.36 1.21 10.40
CA GLY A 213 -13.97 0.92 11.70
C GLY A 213 -13.33 -0.26 12.46
N ARG A 214 -12.21 -0.80 11.98
CA ARG A 214 -11.56 -1.97 12.57
C ARG A 214 -10.04 -1.93 12.41
N LEU A 215 -9.35 -2.75 13.19
CA LEU A 215 -7.92 -2.97 12.99
C LEU A 215 -7.65 -3.84 11.75
N PRO A 216 -6.47 -3.68 11.12
CA PRO A 216 -6.07 -4.53 10.00
C PRO A 216 -5.88 -6.00 10.42
N VAL A 217 -5.42 -6.20 11.66
CA VAL A 217 -5.22 -7.52 12.27
C VAL A 217 -6.56 -8.09 12.75
N SER A 218 -6.71 -9.41 12.69
CA SER A 218 -7.85 -10.09 13.30
C SER A 218 -7.70 -10.05 14.81
N ALA A 219 -8.42 -9.12 15.45
CA ALA A 219 -8.52 -9.01 16.89
C ALA A 219 -10.00 -9.05 17.26
N VAL A 220 -10.35 -9.92 18.21
CA VAL A 220 -11.72 -10.01 18.73
C VAL A 220 -11.92 -8.87 19.72
N ILE A 221 -12.60 -7.81 19.27
CA ILE A 221 -12.83 -6.60 20.06
C ILE A 221 -14.31 -6.25 19.95
N ASP A 222 -15.02 -6.35 21.07
CA ASP A 222 -16.45 -6.04 21.15
C ASP A 222 -16.73 -4.52 21.17
N GLU A 223 -15.72 -3.71 21.51
CA GLU A 223 -15.83 -2.26 21.64
C GLU A 223 -15.51 -1.52 20.33
N ASN A 224 -16.20 -0.40 20.06
CA ASN A 224 -15.93 0.42 18.89
C ASN A 224 -14.64 1.24 19.09
N LEU A 225 -13.55 0.77 18.48
CA LEU A 225 -12.22 1.39 18.57
C LEU A 225 -12.19 2.84 18.08
N ALA A 226 -12.95 3.19 17.05
CA ALA A 226 -12.97 4.56 16.53
C ALA A 226 -13.51 5.53 17.60
N LEU A 227 -14.56 5.13 18.33
CA LEU A 227 -15.10 5.91 19.45
C LEU A 227 -14.14 5.97 20.63
N LEU A 228 -13.50 4.85 21.00
CA LEU A 228 -12.53 4.79 22.09
C LEU A 228 -11.34 5.72 21.85
N TYR A 229 -10.82 5.74 20.63
CA TYR A 229 -9.70 6.58 20.23
C TYR A 229 -10.13 7.99 19.81
N LYS A 230 -11.41 8.34 19.94
CA LYS A 230 -12.00 9.64 19.56
C LYS A 230 -11.68 10.04 18.11
N LEU A 231 -11.56 9.06 17.21
CA LEU A 231 -11.30 9.30 15.81
C LEU A 231 -12.61 9.75 15.14
N LYS A 232 -12.56 10.88 14.42
CA LYS A 232 -13.68 11.30 13.58
C LYS A 232 -13.86 10.30 12.44
N GLY A 233 -15.09 9.84 12.21
CA GLY A 233 -15.42 8.83 11.20
C GLY A 233 -15.29 9.35 9.75
N ALA A 234 -15.43 8.43 8.78
CA ALA A 234 -15.25 8.70 7.35
C ALA A 234 -16.17 9.80 6.78
N ALA A 235 -17.37 10.02 7.35
CA ALA A 235 -18.32 11.03 6.87
C ALA A 235 -17.83 12.49 7.03
N ASP A 236 -16.87 12.75 7.92
CA ASP A 236 -16.25 14.08 8.12
C ASP A 236 -14.91 14.21 7.36
N ALA A 237 -14.50 13.20 6.57
CA ALA A 237 -13.14 13.09 6.02
C ALA A 237 -12.90 13.80 4.69
N ASN A 238 -13.96 14.19 3.96
CA ASN A 238 -13.83 14.73 2.60
C ASN A 238 -13.04 16.05 2.54
N ASP A 239 -13.15 16.91 3.56
CA ASP A 239 -12.48 18.23 3.57
C ASP A 239 -10.95 18.15 3.73
N ASP A 240 -10.43 17.06 4.34
CA ASP A 240 -8.99 16.90 4.64
C ASP A 240 -8.26 15.92 3.69
N THR A 241 -8.97 15.23 2.79
CA THR A 241 -8.42 14.10 2.01
C THR A 241 -7.22 14.48 1.14
N ALA A 242 -7.30 15.61 0.44
CA ALA A 242 -6.20 16.09 -0.40
C ALA A 242 -4.93 16.40 0.42
N SER A 243 -5.11 17.00 1.61
CA SER A 243 -4.01 17.32 2.50
C SER A 243 -3.34 16.07 3.07
N LEU A 244 -4.14 15.07 3.45
CA LEU A 244 -3.67 13.78 3.96
C LEU A 244 -2.90 13.01 2.89
N LEU A 245 -3.46 12.88 1.68
CA LEU A 245 -2.77 12.25 0.55
C LEU A 245 -1.42 12.93 0.30
N SER A 246 -1.39 14.26 0.24
CA SER A 246 -0.14 15.00 0.05
C SER A 246 0.86 14.75 1.19
N ALA A 247 0.41 14.70 2.44
CA ALA A 247 1.27 14.46 3.60
C ALA A 247 1.95 13.07 3.55
N TYR A 248 1.20 12.01 3.26
CA TYR A 248 1.78 10.66 3.16
C TYR A 248 2.60 10.44 1.88
N LEU A 249 2.22 11.05 0.75
CA LEU A 249 3.04 11.05 -0.47
C LEU A 249 4.39 11.78 -0.26
N LYS A 250 4.42 12.82 0.58
CA LYS A 250 5.68 13.46 0.99
C LYS A 250 6.58 12.52 1.77
N ILE A 251 6.03 11.68 2.67
CA ILE A 251 6.81 10.66 3.38
C ILE A 251 7.46 9.68 2.39
N VAL A 252 6.69 9.17 1.42
CA VAL A 252 7.23 8.28 0.37
C VAL A 252 8.35 8.98 -0.39
N SER A 253 8.12 10.21 -0.86
CA SER A 253 9.14 10.97 -1.59
C SER A 253 10.42 11.23 -0.76
N GLY A 254 10.27 11.51 0.54
CA GLY A 254 11.38 11.76 1.45
C GLY A 254 12.18 10.49 1.76
N CYS A 255 11.51 9.35 1.95
CA CYS A 255 12.18 8.06 2.13
C CYS A 255 12.98 7.68 0.88
N MET A 256 12.37 7.78 -0.30
CA MET A 256 13.03 7.45 -1.56
C MET A 256 14.19 8.38 -1.90
N GLY A 257 14.03 9.69 -1.68
CA GLY A 257 15.12 10.65 -1.85
C GLY A 257 16.27 10.42 -0.85
N SER A 258 15.95 9.95 0.37
CA SER A 258 16.98 9.53 1.33
C SER A 258 17.73 8.30 0.82
N ILE A 259 17.03 7.29 0.29
CA ILE A 259 17.67 6.10 -0.31
C ILE A 259 18.61 6.49 -1.46
N GLU A 260 18.20 7.41 -2.34
CA GLU A 260 19.05 7.87 -3.46
C GLU A 260 20.30 8.61 -3.01
N THR A 261 20.18 9.45 -1.98
CA THR A 261 21.30 10.23 -1.44
C THR A 261 22.22 9.40 -0.54
N GLY A 262 21.73 8.28 -0.02
CA GLY A 262 22.48 7.30 0.78
C GLY A 262 22.75 7.75 2.23
N LEU A 263 23.13 6.80 3.09
CA LEU A 263 23.33 7.04 4.53
C LEU A 263 24.43 8.09 4.81
N ARG A 264 25.45 8.18 3.96
CA ARG A 264 26.52 9.18 4.08
C ARG A 264 26.03 10.62 3.97
N SER A 265 24.90 10.85 3.29
CA SER A 265 24.30 12.20 3.25
C SER A 265 23.69 12.60 4.60
N LEU A 266 23.40 11.63 5.47
CA LEU A 266 22.80 11.82 6.78
C LEU A 266 23.86 12.04 7.86
N THR A 267 24.94 11.24 7.86
CA THR A 267 25.99 11.24 8.89
C THR A 267 27.37 10.97 8.31
N ASP A 268 28.38 11.64 8.89
CA ASP A 268 29.81 11.38 8.65
C ASP A 268 30.42 10.46 9.73
N GLU A 269 29.63 10.01 10.72
CA GLU A 269 30.12 9.20 11.84
C GLU A 269 30.47 7.78 11.38
N SER A 270 31.76 7.45 11.41
CA SER A 270 32.28 6.13 11.03
C SER A 270 31.59 4.95 11.74
N LEU A 271 31.08 5.17 12.95
CA LEU A 271 30.34 4.17 13.73
C LEU A 271 29.04 3.71 13.06
N LEU A 272 28.38 4.59 12.29
CA LEU A 272 27.10 4.36 11.63
C LEU A 272 27.26 3.94 10.17
N LEU A 273 28.43 4.16 9.57
CA LEU A 273 28.74 3.84 8.18
C LEU A 273 29.19 2.38 7.98
N LEU A 274 28.67 1.46 8.80
CA LEU A 274 28.92 0.02 8.68
C LEU A 274 27.84 -0.63 7.82
N ASP A 275 28.20 -1.59 6.98
CA ASP A 275 27.30 -2.21 5.99
C ASP A 275 26.00 -2.75 6.59
N HIS A 276 26.05 -3.38 7.78
CA HIS A 276 24.87 -3.91 8.45
C HIS A 276 23.92 -2.83 8.98
N ILE A 277 24.45 -1.64 9.33
CA ILE A 277 23.67 -0.48 9.77
C ILE A 277 23.02 0.18 8.55
N GLU A 278 23.76 0.32 7.45
CA GLU A 278 23.21 0.81 6.19
C GLU A 278 22.09 -0.09 5.68
N LEU A 279 22.26 -1.41 5.82
CA LEU A 279 21.23 -2.39 5.50
C LEU A 279 19.97 -2.22 6.37
N ASP A 280 20.10 -2.07 7.71
CA ASP A 280 18.92 -1.86 8.57
C ASP A 280 18.27 -0.49 8.32
N TRP A 281 19.05 0.53 8.02
CA TRP A 281 18.56 1.85 7.64
C TRP A 281 17.74 1.77 6.35
N LEU A 282 18.26 1.11 5.31
CA LEU A 282 17.54 0.91 4.06
C LEU A 282 16.25 0.09 4.27
N ARG A 283 16.33 -0.99 5.04
CA ARG A 283 15.16 -1.79 5.45
C ARG A 283 14.11 -0.92 6.15
N SER A 284 14.54 0.02 6.99
CA SER A 284 13.66 0.97 7.67
C SER A 284 12.93 1.86 6.68
N LEU A 285 13.64 2.53 5.78
CA LEU A 285 13.03 3.43 4.80
C LEU A 285 12.04 2.71 3.87
N LEU A 286 12.34 1.47 3.48
CA LEU A 286 11.42 0.65 2.68
C LEU A 286 10.18 0.24 3.49
N THR A 287 10.35 -0.15 4.75
CA THR A 287 9.22 -0.46 5.66
C THR A 287 8.33 0.77 5.90
N GLU A 288 8.95 1.93 6.10
CA GLU A 288 8.26 3.22 6.23
C GLU A 288 7.47 3.54 4.95
N THR A 289 8.08 3.34 3.79
CA THR A 289 7.42 3.53 2.48
C THR A 289 6.21 2.61 2.32
N ILE A 290 6.34 1.33 2.69
CA ILE A 290 5.25 0.35 2.60
C ILE A 290 4.05 0.76 3.47
N HIS A 291 4.27 1.16 4.73
CA HIS A 291 3.16 1.61 5.59
C HIS A 291 2.56 2.93 5.12
N ALA A 292 3.38 3.86 4.61
CA ALA A 292 2.88 5.10 4.03
C ALA A 292 2.01 4.85 2.79
N LEU A 293 2.43 3.96 1.89
CA LEU A 293 1.63 3.53 0.73
C LEU A 293 0.36 2.79 1.14
N SER A 294 0.42 2.00 2.21
CA SER A 294 -0.76 1.35 2.78
C SER A 294 -1.78 2.40 3.23
N VAL A 295 -1.37 3.47 3.91
CA VAL A 295 -2.27 4.58 4.28
C VAL A 295 -2.82 5.29 3.04
N VAL A 296 -1.97 5.61 2.05
CA VAL A 296 -2.40 6.24 0.79
C VAL A 296 -3.47 5.39 0.12
N PHE A 297 -3.26 4.08 0.01
CA PHE A 297 -4.24 3.17 -0.57
C PHE A 297 -5.56 3.21 0.20
N GLN A 298 -5.53 3.15 1.53
CA GLN A 298 -6.75 3.17 2.35
C GLN A 298 -7.54 4.48 2.20
N ILE A 299 -6.85 5.61 2.11
CA ILE A 299 -7.49 6.91 1.86
C ILE A 299 -8.18 6.91 0.48
N VAL A 300 -7.49 6.46 -0.57
CA VAL A 300 -8.07 6.42 -1.93
C VAL A 300 -9.22 5.42 -2.05
N ASP A 301 -9.11 4.28 -1.37
CA ASP A 301 -10.14 3.27 -1.28
C ASP A 301 -11.39 3.79 -0.56
N SER A 302 -11.21 4.61 0.48
CA SER A 302 -12.32 5.21 1.25
C SER A 302 -13.15 6.24 0.48
N LEU A 303 -12.65 6.76 -0.65
CA LEU A 303 -13.40 7.67 -1.53
C LEU A 303 -14.57 7.00 -2.24
N GLY A 304 -14.67 5.66 -2.24
CA GLY A 304 -15.75 4.96 -2.94
C GLY A 304 -15.78 5.30 -4.43
N ASP A 305 -16.90 5.84 -4.91
CA ASP A 305 -17.10 6.21 -6.32
C ASP A 305 -16.66 7.65 -6.66
N ASP A 306 -16.16 8.40 -5.67
CA ASP A 306 -15.67 9.77 -5.88
C ASP A 306 -14.28 9.79 -6.54
N PHE A 307 -14.05 10.81 -7.37
CA PHE A 307 -12.75 11.02 -8.00
C PHE A 307 -11.70 11.49 -6.97
N PRO A 308 -10.46 10.97 -7.03
CA PRO A 308 -9.38 11.45 -6.17
C PRO A 308 -8.94 12.87 -6.58
N PRO A 309 -8.42 13.67 -5.64
CA PRO A 309 -7.92 14.99 -5.93
C PRO A 309 -6.85 14.97 -7.03
N SER A 310 -7.06 15.74 -8.10
CA SER A 310 -6.17 15.79 -9.27
C SER A 310 -4.71 16.14 -8.92
N GLY A 311 -4.50 16.97 -7.89
CA GLY A 311 -3.15 17.29 -7.39
C GLY A 311 -2.42 16.07 -6.81
N ALA A 312 -3.13 15.17 -6.13
CA ALA A 312 -2.56 13.94 -5.59
C ALA A 312 -2.21 12.94 -6.71
N ILE A 313 -3.05 12.85 -7.74
CA ILE A 313 -2.79 12.03 -8.94
C ILE A 313 -1.51 12.51 -9.63
N ASN A 314 -1.40 13.82 -9.88
CA ASN A 314 -0.21 14.39 -10.52
C ASN A 314 1.06 14.17 -9.67
N GLN A 315 0.98 14.39 -8.35
CA GLN A 315 2.07 14.12 -7.42
C GLN A 315 2.51 12.65 -7.47
N TRP A 316 1.56 11.72 -7.48
CA TRP A 316 1.82 10.28 -7.53
C TRP A 316 2.48 9.83 -8.85
N PHE A 317 1.93 10.21 -10.01
CA PHE A 317 2.50 9.80 -11.28
C PHE A 317 3.82 10.52 -11.59
N SER A 318 4.06 11.71 -11.04
CA SER A 318 5.39 12.34 -11.06
C SER A 318 6.41 11.53 -10.24
N LEU A 319 5.98 11.00 -9.10
CA LEU A 319 6.79 10.14 -8.24
C LEU A 319 7.12 8.80 -8.92
N MET A 320 6.12 8.16 -9.55
CA MET A 320 6.32 6.90 -10.27
C MET A 320 7.17 7.06 -11.53
N ASP A 321 7.10 8.22 -12.21
CA ASP A 321 7.98 8.57 -13.32
C ASP A 321 9.44 8.68 -12.84
N LEU A 322 9.66 9.35 -11.70
CA LEU A 322 10.99 9.53 -11.11
C LEU A 322 11.62 8.21 -10.64
N TYR A 323 10.84 7.36 -9.97
CA TYR A 323 11.32 6.12 -9.35
C TYR A 323 10.99 4.84 -10.14
N ASN A 324 10.48 4.98 -11.37
CA ASN A 324 10.08 3.90 -12.27
C ASN A 324 9.27 2.79 -11.58
N PHE A 325 8.18 3.16 -10.90
CA PHE A 325 7.32 2.23 -10.13
C PHE A 325 8.08 1.35 -9.11
N PHE A 326 9.11 1.94 -8.47
CA PHE A 326 10.00 1.27 -7.51
C PHE A 326 10.66 0.01 -8.05
N ARG A 327 10.93 -0.05 -9.36
CA ARG A 327 11.63 -1.18 -9.95
C ARG A 327 13.01 -1.35 -9.32
N LEU A 328 13.15 -2.38 -8.51
CA LEU A 328 14.41 -2.85 -7.98
C LEU A 328 14.95 -3.91 -8.94
N TYR A 329 15.94 -3.55 -9.76
CA TYR A 329 16.58 -4.53 -10.64
C TYR A 329 17.34 -5.54 -9.78
N PRO A 330 17.11 -6.85 -9.94
CA PRO A 330 18.09 -7.83 -9.53
C PRO A 330 19.34 -7.61 -10.39
N ALA A 331 20.45 -7.22 -9.78
CA ALA A 331 21.76 -7.31 -10.40
C ALA A 331 22.14 -8.79 -10.59
N CYS A 332 21.44 -9.52 -11.47
CA CYS A 332 21.83 -10.82 -12.01
C CYS A 332 20.83 -11.28 -13.10
N SER A 333 21.10 -10.88 -14.35
CA SER A 333 20.94 -11.78 -15.49
C SER A 333 22.23 -11.69 -16.31
N PRO A 334 22.99 -12.77 -16.51
CA PRO A 334 24.32 -12.72 -17.14
C PRO A 334 24.28 -12.48 -18.66
N THR A 335 23.13 -12.16 -19.25
CA THR A 335 22.95 -12.18 -20.71
C THR A 335 22.53 -10.86 -21.37
N LEU A 336 22.45 -9.73 -20.66
CA LEU A 336 22.19 -8.43 -21.31
C LEU A 336 23.26 -7.37 -21.00
N PRO A 337 23.70 -6.58 -21.99
CA PRO A 337 24.57 -5.44 -21.74
C PRO A 337 23.83 -4.39 -20.89
N PRO A 338 24.53 -3.65 -20.02
CA PRO A 338 23.92 -2.64 -19.16
C PRO A 338 23.17 -1.59 -20.00
N PRO A 339 21.96 -1.17 -19.59
CA PRO A 339 21.25 -0.11 -20.28
C PRO A 339 22.10 1.16 -20.27
N ARG A 340 22.31 1.69 -21.47
CA ARG A 340 22.91 3.01 -21.66
C ARG A 340 21.91 4.03 -21.12
N GLN A 341 22.38 4.87 -20.20
CA GLN A 341 21.81 6.14 -19.72
C GLN A 341 21.22 6.14 -18.29
N SER A 342 22.09 6.52 -17.36
CA SER A 342 21.87 7.24 -16.08
C SER A 342 20.60 6.98 -15.26
N CYS A 343 20.43 5.76 -14.73
CA CYS A 343 19.68 5.60 -13.49
C CYS A 343 20.67 5.14 -12.40
N THR A 344 21.23 6.10 -11.66
CA THR A 344 22.15 5.89 -10.54
C THR A 344 21.38 5.74 -9.23
N CYS A 345 20.28 4.99 -9.22
CA CYS A 345 19.63 4.65 -7.96
C CYS A 345 20.50 3.62 -7.25
N ALA A 346 20.94 3.93 -6.03
CA ALA A 346 21.83 3.10 -5.19
C ALA A 346 21.33 1.65 -4.99
N LEU A 347 20.05 1.42 -5.28
CA LEU A 347 19.37 0.12 -5.23
C LEU A 347 19.71 -0.83 -6.39
N THR A 348 20.33 -0.37 -7.49
CA THR A 348 20.65 -1.22 -8.65
C THR A 348 22.01 -1.94 -8.56
N ASN A 349 22.88 -1.52 -7.63
CA ASN A 349 24.21 -2.11 -7.42
C ASN A 349 24.29 -3.05 -6.22
N CYS A 350 23.20 -3.26 -5.47
CA CYS A 350 23.18 -4.18 -4.35
C CYS A 350 22.67 -5.55 -4.81
N GLN A 351 23.50 -6.59 -4.67
CA GLN A 351 22.99 -7.96 -4.62
C GLN A 351 21.89 -8.00 -3.55
N ILE A 352 20.65 -8.30 -3.93
CA ILE A 352 19.49 -8.13 -3.05
C ILE A 352 19.68 -9.02 -1.82
N HIS A 353 19.92 -8.39 -0.67
CA HIS A 353 20.03 -9.09 0.61
C HIS A 353 18.66 -9.69 0.96
N PRO A 354 18.59 -10.93 1.51
CA PRO A 354 17.32 -11.60 1.81
C PRO A 354 16.35 -10.75 2.63
N THR A 355 16.86 -10.02 3.63
CA THR A 355 16.05 -9.12 4.48
C THR A 355 15.37 -7.96 3.73
N ILE A 356 15.90 -7.57 2.56
CA ILE A 356 15.29 -6.54 1.71
C ILE A 356 14.40 -7.20 0.65
N ALA A 357 14.77 -8.39 0.17
CA ALA A 357 14.02 -9.13 -0.85
C ALA A 357 12.54 -9.29 -0.49
N GLU A 358 12.25 -9.59 0.78
CA GLU A 358 10.89 -9.75 1.31
C GLU A 358 10.03 -8.48 1.21
N LEU A 359 10.64 -7.29 1.10
CA LEU A 359 9.94 -5.99 1.04
C LEU A 359 9.64 -5.54 -0.39
N ILE A 360 10.23 -6.17 -1.41
CA ILE A 360 10.13 -5.75 -2.82
C ILE A 360 8.73 -5.98 -3.39
N LEU A 361 8.23 -7.21 -3.27
CA LEU A 361 6.92 -7.56 -3.80
C LEU A 361 5.75 -6.79 -3.12
N PRO A 362 5.76 -6.58 -1.80
CA PRO A 362 4.77 -5.72 -1.13
C PRO A 362 4.80 -4.28 -1.64
N LEU A 363 6.00 -3.72 -1.87
CA LEU A 363 6.17 -2.37 -2.41
C LEU A 363 5.60 -2.25 -3.82
N ASN A 364 5.93 -3.21 -4.70
CA ASN A 364 5.42 -3.27 -6.07
C ASN A 364 3.89 -3.43 -6.11
N THR A 365 3.35 -4.30 -5.26
CA THR A 365 1.91 -4.56 -5.18
C THR A 365 1.15 -3.32 -4.75
N LEU A 366 1.61 -2.61 -3.71
CA LEU A 366 1.00 -1.36 -3.26
C LEU A 366 1.13 -0.24 -4.30
N SER A 367 2.28 -0.11 -4.96
CA SER A 367 2.45 0.86 -6.04
C SER A 367 1.44 0.64 -7.17
N SER A 368 1.27 -0.61 -7.60
CA SER A 368 0.30 -0.98 -8.64
C SER A 368 -1.14 -0.73 -8.17
N ALA A 369 -1.49 -1.16 -6.96
CA ALA A 369 -2.82 -0.98 -6.39
C ALA A 369 -3.19 0.50 -6.19
N VAL A 370 -2.29 1.32 -5.63
CA VAL A 370 -2.49 2.78 -5.48
C VAL A 370 -2.71 3.42 -6.85
N SER A 371 -1.93 3.06 -7.85
CA SER A 371 -2.06 3.62 -9.20
C SER A 371 -3.41 3.28 -9.83
N ILE A 372 -3.86 2.03 -9.75
CA ILE A 372 -5.17 1.60 -10.25
C ILE A 372 -6.31 2.30 -9.50
N SER A 373 -6.21 2.36 -8.16
CA SER A 373 -7.22 3.02 -7.32
C SER A 373 -7.30 4.52 -7.57
N LEU A 374 -6.18 5.18 -7.90
CA LEU A 374 -6.16 6.61 -8.26
C LEU A 374 -6.78 6.88 -9.63
N LEU A 375 -6.61 5.97 -10.59
CA LEU A 375 -7.24 6.06 -11.90
C LEU A 375 -8.76 5.83 -11.85
N LYS A 376 -9.28 5.22 -10.77
CA LYS A 376 -10.70 4.87 -10.57
C LYS A 376 -11.35 4.33 -11.85
N LEU A 377 -10.74 3.29 -12.42
CA LEU A 377 -10.99 2.83 -13.79
C LEU A 377 -12.49 2.70 -14.14
N ALA A 378 -13.29 1.99 -13.33
CA ALA A 378 -14.72 1.80 -13.59
C ALA A 378 -15.50 3.13 -13.60
N ARG A 379 -15.25 4.03 -12.64
CA ARG A 379 -15.89 5.35 -12.58
C ARG A 379 -15.46 6.23 -13.75
N SER A 380 -14.17 6.25 -14.08
CA SER A 380 -13.60 6.98 -15.21
C SER A 380 -14.23 6.55 -16.54
N LEU A 381 -14.44 5.24 -16.75
CA LEU A 381 -15.11 4.74 -17.94
C LEU A 381 -16.61 5.05 -17.98
N THR A 382 -17.27 4.97 -16.83
CA THR A 382 -18.69 5.34 -16.72
C THR A 382 -18.88 6.82 -17.03
N PHE A 383 -18.02 7.69 -16.49
CA PHE A 383 -18.01 9.12 -16.79
C PHE A 383 -17.81 9.40 -18.30
N LEU A 384 -16.89 8.69 -18.96
CA LEU A 384 -16.69 8.85 -20.40
C LEU A 384 -17.89 8.38 -21.22
N ALA A 385 -18.62 7.35 -20.77
CA ALA A 385 -19.84 6.86 -21.41
C ALA A 385 -21.04 7.81 -21.19
N GLU A 386 -21.27 8.27 -19.96
CA GLU A 386 -22.33 9.24 -19.62
C GLU A 386 -22.21 10.52 -20.44
N ARG A 387 -20.98 11.01 -20.66
CA ARG A 387 -20.71 12.20 -21.48
C ARG A 387 -20.97 11.97 -22.98
N GLU A 388 -20.84 10.74 -23.47
CA GLU A 388 -21.17 10.41 -24.85
C GLU A 388 -22.69 10.44 -25.10
N ASP A 389 -23.47 10.01 -24.09
CA ASP A 389 -24.93 9.95 -24.14
C ASP A 389 -25.58 11.32 -23.92
N ASP A 390 -25.06 12.14 -22.99
CA ASP A 390 -25.57 13.50 -22.71
C ASP A 390 -24.44 14.55 -22.69
N PRO A 391 -24.17 15.22 -23.83
CA PRO A 391 -23.13 16.24 -23.93
C PRO A 391 -23.49 17.56 -23.24
N ALA A 392 -24.76 17.77 -22.84
CA ALA A 392 -25.23 19.00 -22.20
C ALA A 392 -25.01 19.04 -20.68
N LEU A 393 -24.49 17.95 -20.09
CA LEU A 393 -24.12 17.90 -18.68
C LEU A 393 -23.03 18.93 -18.36
N PRO A 394 -23.21 19.82 -17.36
CA PRO A 394 -22.19 20.81 -17.01
C PRO A 394 -20.89 20.16 -16.54
N ASP A 395 -19.77 20.52 -17.20
CA ASP A 395 -18.41 20.05 -16.87
C ASP A 395 -18.03 20.30 -15.40
N ASP A 396 -18.55 21.36 -14.78
CA ASP A 396 -18.24 21.78 -13.40
C ASP A 396 -18.94 20.90 -12.33
N SER A 397 -19.75 19.91 -12.72
CA SER A 397 -20.42 19.01 -11.77
C SER A 397 -19.49 17.95 -11.17
N TYR A 398 -18.32 17.70 -11.79
CA TYR A 398 -17.37 16.69 -11.35
C TYR A 398 -15.95 17.24 -11.28
N ASP A 399 -15.30 17.12 -10.12
CA ASP A 399 -13.86 17.37 -9.95
C ASP A 399 -13.06 16.15 -10.47
N SER A 400 -13.15 15.89 -11.78
CA SER A 400 -12.50 14.76 -12.44
C SER A 400 -11.16 15.16 -13.07
N TYR A 401 -10.12 14.39 -12.79
CA TYR A 401 -8.80 14.57 -13.42
C TYR A 401 -8.84 14.42 -14.94
N LEU A 402 -9.87 13.76 -15.49
CA LEU A 402 -10.09 13.57 -16.92
C LEU A 402 -10.35 14.90 -17.65
N LEU A 403 -10.70 15.96 -16.92
CA LEU A 403 -10.91 17.30 -17.48
C LEU A 403 -9.62 18.13 -17.56
N LEU A 404 -8.51 17.64 -17.00
CA LEU A 404 -7.25 18.37 -16.88
C LEU A 404 -6.18 17.78 -17.81
N SER A 405 -5.95 18.43 -18.96
CA SER A 405 -4.98 18.01 -19.97
C SER A 405 -3.58 17.76 -19.39
N ASP A 406 -3.09 18.67 -18.55
CA ASP A 406 -1.76 18.57 -17.94
C ASP A 406 -1.60 17.29 -17.07
N VAL A 407 -2.67 16.88 -16.39
CA VAL A 407 -2.66 15.66 -15.56
C VAL A 407 -2.66 14.42 -16.44
N LEU A 408 -3.45 14.41 -17.53
CA LEU A 408 -3.46 13.33 -18.52
C LEU A 408 -2.11 13.17 -19.20
N GLU A 409 -1.45 14.26 -19.57
CA GLU A 409 -0.11 14.25 -20.15
C GLU A 409 0.93 13.65 -19.20
N GLN A 410 0.89 14.01 -17.91
CA GLN A 410 1.80 13.45 -16.91
C GLN A 410 1.57 11.95 -16.70
N ILE A 411 0.31 11.50 -16.62
CA ILE A 411 -0.01 10.07 -16.51
C ILE A 411 0.49 9.33 -17.75
N HIS A 412 0.19 9.85 -18.94
CA HIS A 412 0.57 9.22 -20.20
C HIS A 412 2.09 9.09 -20.32
N LYS A 413 2.83 10.17 -20.05
CA LYS A 413 4.30 10.18 -20.05
C LYS A 413 4.87 9.13 -19.10
N CYS A 414 4.40 9.10 -17.85
CA CYS A 414 4.85 8.13 -16.84
C CYS A 414 4.66 6.69 -17.34
N ILE A 415 3.52 6.40 -17.97
CA ILE A 415 3.18 5.06 -18.46
C ILE A 415 3.99 4.67 -19.69
N LEU A 416 4.26 5.59 -20.61
CA LEU A 416 5.17 5.34 -21.74
C LEU A 416 6.60 5.07 -21.25
N ASN A 417 7.06 5.77 -20.22
CA ASN A 417 8.37 5.54 -19.62
C ASN A 417 8.43 4.16 -18.95
N ALA A 418 7.37 3.75 -18.22
CA ALA A 418 7.29 2.43 -17.62
C ALA A 418 7.23 1.30 -18.65
N ALA A 419 6.47 1.49 -19.74
CA ALA A 419 6.34 0.53 -20.83
C ALA A 419 7.65 0.39 -21.62
N SER A 420 8.29 1.51 -21.99
CA SER A 420 9.60 1.49 -22.66
C SER A 420 10.73 0.95 -21.78
N GLY A 421 10.55 1.02 -20.46
CA GLY A 421 11.44 0.42 -19.48
C GLY A 421 11.18 -1.07 -19.23
N ASP A 422 10.18 -1.73 -19.83
CA ASP A 422 9.78 -3.11 -19.50
C ASP A 422 9.55 -3.32 -18.00
N CYS A 423 8.84 -2.39 -17.35
CA CYS A 423 8.56 -2.44 -15.92
C CYS A 423 7.41 -3.41 -15.61
N GLU A 424 7.74 -4.65 -15.29
CA GLU A 424 6.75 -5.71 -15.03
C GLU A 424 5.77 -5.35 -13.89
N SER A 425 6.23 -4.70 -12.82
CA SER A 425 5.39 -4.27 -11.70
C SER A 425 4.34 -3.23 -12.09
N ALA A 426 4.59 -2.45 -13.14
CA ALA A 426 3.67 -1.45 -13.67
C ALA A 426 2.67 -2.02 -14.68
N SER A 427 2.81 -3.28 -15.12
CA SER A 427 1.96 -3.89 -16.15
C SER A 427 0.45 -3.74 -15.89
N PRO A 428 -0.06 -3.95 -14.66
CA PRO A 428 -1.49 -3.75 -14.39
C PRO A 428 -1.95 -2.30 -14.58
N VAL A 429 -1.08 -1.34 -14.27
CA VAL A 429 -1.33 0.11 -14.41
C VAL A 429 -1.31 0.52 -15.88
N ILE A 430 -0.30 0.03 -16.63
CA ILE A 430 -0.20 0.23 -18.08
C ILE A 430 -1.47 -0.30 -18.76
N PHE A 431 -1.93 -1.50 -18.36
CA PHE A 431 -3.15 -2.09 -18.91
C PHE A 431 -4.40 -1.26 -18.57
N ALA A 432 -4.57 -0.85 -17.30
CA ALA A 432 -5.67 0.00 -16.87
C ALA A 432 -5.74 1.32 -17.67
N TRP A 433 -4.60 1.97 -17.86
CA TRP A 433 -4.53 3.20 -18.65
C TRP A 433 -4.79 2.96 -20.13
N THR A 434 -4.35 1.85 -20.68
CA THR A 434 -4.61 1.50 -22.08
C THR A 434 -6.10 1.36 -22.34
N LEU A 435 -6.86 0.78 -21.41
CA LEU A 435 -8.33 0.72 -21.49
C LEU A 435 -8.97 2.12 -21.45
N LEU A 436 -8.49 3.01 -20.57
CA LEU A 436 -8.95 4.41 -20.53
C LEU A 436 -8.64 5.16 -21.82
N LEU A 437 -7.39 5.06 -22.29
CA LEU A 437 -6.91 5.73 -23.49
C LEU A 437 -7.65 5.24 -24.74
N HIS A 438 -7.93 3.94 -24.83
CA HIS A 438 -8.78 3.37 -25.87
C HIS A 438 -10.17 4.03 -25.87
N ARG A 439 -10.82 4.14 -24.70
CA ARG A 439 -12.17 4.69 -24.59
C ARG A 439 -12.21 6.21 -24.85
N MET A 440 -11.19 6.95 -24.45
CA MET A 440 -11.01 8.35 -24.82
C MET A 440 -10.89 8.51 -26.35
N ASN A 441 -10.06 7.69 -27.00
CA ASN A 441 -9.89 7.73 -28.46
C ASN A 441 -11.17 7.37 -29.20
N VAL A 442 -11.88 6.30 -28.80
CA VAL A 442 -13.17 5.92 -29.39
C VAL A 442 -14.18 7.05 -29.25
N SER A 443 -14.30 7.67 -28.06
CA SER A 443 -15.18 8.82 -27.84
C SER A 443 -14.82 10.02 -28.73
N TYR A 444 -13.53 10.31 -28.90
CA TYR A 444 -13.05 11.36 -29.80
C TYR A 444 -13.39 11.08 -31.28
N GLN A 445 -13.18 9.84 -31.74
CA GLN A 445 -13.50 9.44 -33.11
C GLN A 445 -15.02 9.49 -33.36
N ASN A 446 -15.84 8.95 -32.46
CA ASN A 446 -17.31 9.00 -32.57
C ASN A 446 -17.81 10.45 -32.70
N ARG A 447 -17.25 11.38 -31.92
CA ARG A 447 -17.58 12.81 -31.99
C ARG A 447 -17.09 13.45 -33.30
N THR A 448 -15.90 13.09 -33.76
CA THR A 448 -15.33 13.57 -35.03
C THR A 448 -16.13 13.08 -36.24
N GLU A 449 -16.54 11.81 -36.25
CA GLU A 449 -17.39 11.22 -37.29
C GLU A 449 -18.79 11.84 -37.29
N LYS A 450 -19.42 12.06 -36.12
CA LYS A 450 -20.69 12.78 -36.00
C LYS A 450 -20.59 14.18 -36.63
N ARG A 451 -19.50 14.91 -36.38
CA ARG A 451 -19.21 16.22 -37.01
C ARG A 451 -19.07 16.10 -38.52
N ASP A 452 -18.27 15.15 -39.02
CA ASP A 452 -18.08 14.96 -40.46
C ASP A 452 -19.38 14.57 -41.17
N ASN A 453 -20.21 13.75 -40.54
CA ASN A 453 -21.53 13.38 -41.05
C ASN A 453 -22.47 14.60 -41.15
N LEU A 454 -22.51 15.48 -40.14
CA LEU A 454 -23.29 16.71 -40.17
C LEU A 454 -22.79 17.70 -41.23
N LEU A 455 -21.47 17.84 -41.38
CA LEU A 455 -20.87 18.68 -42.43
C LEU A 455 -21.16 18.12 -43.82
N GLN A 456 -21.10 16.80 -44.01
CA GLN A 456 -21.47 16.16 -45.27
C GLN A 456 -22.96 16.33 -45.57
N GLN A 457 -23.84 16.20 -44.57
CA GLN A 457 -25.27 16.44 -44.74
C GLN A 457 -25.55 17.88 -45.16
N ASN A 458 -24.96 18.87 -44.47
CA ASN A 458 -25.10 20.28 -44.82
C ASN A 458 -24.55 20.58 -46.24
N ALA A 459 -23.40 19.99 -46.60
CA ALA A 459 -22.85 20.13 -47.94
C ALA A 459 -23.76 19.54 -49.02
N ARG A 460 -24.41 18.39 -48.76
CA ARG A 460 -25.41 17.79 -49.65
C ARG A 460 -26.64 18.69 -49.79
N GLU A 461 -27.18 19.18 -48.68
CA GLU A 461 -28.34 20.10 -48.68
C GLU A 461 -28.04 21.39 -49.47
N ASN A 462 -26.85 21.97 -49.30
CA ASN A 462 -26.42 23.15 -50.07
C ASN A 462 -26.22 22.87 -51.57
N PHE A 463 -25.82 21.65 -51.93
CA PHE A 463 -25.63 21.25 -53.33
C PHE A 463 -26.96 20.93 -54.03
N GLU A 464 -27.87 20.24 -53.34
CA GLU A 464 -29.20 19.85 -53.84
C GLU A 464 -30.14 21.06 -54.01
N LEU A 465 -29.98 22.11 -53.20
CA LEU A 465 -30.74 23.35 -53.33
C LEU A 465 -30.30 24.25 -54.50
N GLY A 466 -29.37 23.80 -55.35
CA GLY A 466 -29.08 24.45 -56.64
C GLY A 466 -28.63 25.89 -56.50
N GLY A 467 -27.66 26.16 -55.62
CA GLY A 467 -27.05 27.47 -55.44
C GLY A 467 -26.43 27.99 -56.75
N VAL A 468 -27.23 28.71 -57.55
CA VAL A 468 -26.74 29.55 -58.64
C VAL A 468 -25.76 30.56 -58.05
N ILE A 469 -24.49 30.42 -58.43
CA ILE A 469 -23.45 31.41 -58.18
C ILE A 469 -23.86 32.70 -58.89
N ARG A 470 -24.50 33.63 -58.17
CA ARG A 470 -24.60 35.04 -58.57
C ARG A 470 -23.86 35.90 -57.55
N PRO A 471 -22.84 36.68 -57.97
CA PRO A 471 -22.19 37.62 -57.07
C PRO A 471 -23.10 38.86 -56.94
N ALA A 472 -23.86 38.94 -55.85
CA ALA A 472 -24.63 40.13 -55.52
C ALA A 472 -24.55 40.42 -54.02
N VAL A 473 -23.64 41.34 -53.69
CA VAL A 473 -23.72 42.39 -52.67
C VAL A 473 -24.67 42.14 -51.48
N ALA A 474 -24.05 41.86 -50.33
CA ALA A 474 -24.43 42.26 -48.98
C ALA A 474 -25.85 41.94 -48.47
N ARG A 475 -25.99 40.75 -47.86
CA ARG A 475 -26.54 40.63 -46.48
C ARG A 475 -25.72 39.58 -45.73
N ARG A 476 -24.95 40.03 -44.74
CA ARG A 476 -24.33 39.19 -43.71
C ARG A 476 -25.46 38.53 -42.91
N ASN A 477 -25.91 37.36 -43.34
CA ASN A 477 -26.66 36.45 -42.50
C ASN A 477 -25.65 35.53 -41.82
N SER A 478 -25.67 35.49 -40.49
CA SER A 478 -24.84 34.67 -39.61
C SER A 478 -25.20 33.18 -39.71
N ALA A 479 -25.30 32.64 -40.92
CA ALA A 479 -25.63 31.24 -41.22
C ALA A 479 -24.41 30.40 -41.63
N GLY A 480 -23.21 30.94 -41.45
CA GLY A 480 -21.98 30.14 -41.39
C GLY A 480 -21.72 29.71 -39.95
N SER A 481 -22.66 28.98 -39.33
CA SER A 481 -22.36 28.27 -38.09
C SER A 481 -21.42 27.14 -38.50
N ILE A 482 -20.12 27.41 -38.46
CA ILE A 482 -19.10 26.38 -38.38
C ILE A 482 -19.55 25.53 -37.19
N PHE A 483 -19.90 24.27 -37.43
CA PHE A 483 -20.23 23.32 -36.38
C PHE A 483 -18.98 23.16 -35.51
N SER A 484 -18.81 24.08 -34.56
CA SER A 484 -17.84 23.94 -33.48
C SER A 484 -18.39 22.83 -32.61
N ILE A 485 -17.67 21.71 -32.56
CA ILE A 485 -17.96 20.70 -31.56
C ILE A 485 -17.86 21.37 -30.19
N GLU A 486 -18.68 20.94 -29.23
CA GLU A 486 -18.38 21.20 -27.83
C GLU A 486 -17.04 20.51 -27.56
N SER A 487 -15.97 21.31 -27.46
CA SER A 487 -14.62 20.79 -27.23
C SER A 487 -14.61 20.13 -25.86
N SER A 488 -14.46 18.81 -25.83
CA SER A 488 -14.22 18.12 -24.57
C SER A 488 -12.86 18.59 -24.04
N LYS A 489 -12.74 18.78 -22.73
CA LYS A 489 -11.50 19.30 -22.12
C LYS A 489 -10.30 18.36 -22.30
N PHE A 490 -10.53 17.06 -22.54
CA PHE A 490 -9.47 16.11 -22.90
C PHE A 490 -9.12 16.08 -24.40
N ASP A 491 -9.85 16.79 -25.26
CA ASP A 491 -9.51 16.90 -26.68
C ASP A 491 -8.15 17.60 -26.85
N GLY A 492 -7.86 18.58 -25.96
CA GLY A 492 -6.55 19.23 -25.92
C GLY A 492 -5.39 18.25 -25.70
N PHE A 493 -5.61 17.21 -24.89
CA PHE A 493 -4.63 16.14 -24.68
C PHE A 493 -4.50 15.25 -25.92
N LEU A 494 -5.61 14.83 -26.54
CA LEU A 494 -5.57 13.98 -27.75
C LEU A 494 -5.07 14.72 -29.00
N GLU A 495 -5.15 16.06 -28.99
CA GLU A 495 -4.64 16.93 -30.04
C GLU A 495 -3.22 17.42 -29.77
N SER A 496 -2.72 17.34 -28.53
CA SER A 496 -1.33 17.62 -28.21
C SER A 496 -0.44 16.52 -28.78
N GLY A 497 0.69 16.92 -29.38
CA GLY A 497 1.55 16.01 -30.16
C GLY A 497 2.21 14.87 -29.36
N THR A 498 1.95 14.77 -28.05
CA THR A 498 2.41 13.72 -27.14
C THR A 498 1.42 12.56 -27.01
N ALA A 499 0.12 12.77 -27.29
CA ALA A 499 -0.86 11.70 -27.38
C ALA A 499 -1.03 11.26 -28.84
N PRO A 500 -0.91 9.98 -29.16
CA PRO A 500 -1.23 9.53 -30.50
C PRO A 500 -2.75 9.52 -30.66
N LYS A 501 -3.23 10.25 -31.67
CA LYS A 501 -4.48 9.97 -32.37
C LYS A 501 -4.51 8.55 -32.99
N ASP A 502 -3.37 7.85 -32.90
CA ASP A 502 -3.13 6.54 -33.44
C ASP A 502 -3.52 5.46 -32.44
N LEU A 503 -4.67 4.82 -32.71
CA LEU A 503 -5.14 3.65 -31.99
C LEU A 503 -4.09 2.53 -31.98
N GLN A 504 -3.17 2.53 -32.95
CA GLN A 504 -2.06 1.58 -33.02
C GLN A 504 -1.13 1.64 -31.80
N LEU A 505 -0.85 2.82 -31.22
CA LEU A 505 -0.04 2.86 -30.00
C LEU A 505 -0.79 2.21 -28.83
N VAL A 506 -2.10 2.45 -28.74
CA VAL A 506 -2.95 1.86 -27.70
C VAL A 506 -2.94 0.33 -27.82
N GLU A 507 -3.08 -0.19 -29.04
CA GLU A 507 -2.96 -1.63 -29.33
C GLU A 507 -1.57 -2.17 -29.02
N GLN A 508 -0.50 -1.42 -29.31
CA GLN A 508 0.88 -1.81 -28.99
C GLN A 508 1.11 -1.89 -27.47
N LEU A 509 0.60 -0.91 -26.71
CA LEU A 509 0.69 -0.94 -25.24
C LEU A 509 -0.11 -2.11 -24.66
N ALA A 510 -1.32 -2.36 -25.17
CA ALA A 510 -2.13 -3.51 -24.78
C ALA A 510 -1.41 -4.83 -25.08
N ALA A 511 -0.90 -4.98 -26.30
CA ALA A 511 -0.17 -6.16 -26.73
C ALA A 511 1.11 -6.37 -25.91
N GLY A 512 1.83 -5.29 -25.57
CA GLY A 512 3.05 -5.34 -24.77
C GLY A 512 2.83 -5.96 -23.38
N VAL A 513 1.72 -5.65 -22.71
CA VAL A 513 1.43 -6.15 -21.36
C VAL A 513 0.59 -7.43 -21.32
N THR A 514 -0.19 -7.69 -22.37
CA THR A 514 -1.02 -8.90 -22.47
C THR A 514 -0.35 -10.05 -23.23
N ALA A 515 0.78 -9.80 -23.91
CA ALA A 515 1.56 -10.84 -24.57
C ALA A 515 1.87 -11.98 -23.59
N HIS A 516 1.52 -13.20 -24.00
CA HIS A 516 1.68 -14.41 -23.19
C HIS A 516 1.01 -14.37 -21.80
N GLY A 517 0.04 -13.47 -21.56
CA GLY A 517 -0.65 -13.37 -20.29
C GLY A 517 0.11 -12.63 -19.19
N GLN A 518 1.21 -11.94 -19.51
CA GLN A 518 2.14 -11.38 -18.51
C GLN A 518 1.45 -10.52 -17.44
N VAL A 519 0.54 -9.61 -17.82
CA VAL A 519 -0.19 -8.79 -16.85
C VAL A 519 -1.03 -9.62 -15.86
N PHE A 520 -1.64 -10.71 -16.33
CA PHE A 520 -2.45 -11.59 -15.49
C PHE A 520 -1.58 -12.43 -14.55
N ASP A 521 -0.42 -12.89 -15.02
CA ASP A 521 0.57 -13.57 -14.18
C ASP A 521 1.14 -12.63 -13.11
N VAL A 522 1.42 -11.37 -13.45
CA VAL A 522 1.83 -10.35 -12.49
C VAL A 522 0.75 -10.11 -11.44
N ILE A 523 -0.53 -9.96 -11.84
CA ILE A 523 -1.65 -9.81 -10.91
C ILE A 523 -1.77 -11.05 -10.01
N ALA A 524 -1.64 -12.26 -10.57
CA ALA A 524 -1.68 -13.50 -9.80
C ALA A 524 -0.54 -13.57 -8.78
N ASN A 525 0.69 -13.24 -9.18
CA ASN A 525 1.85 -13.21 -8.30
C ASN A 525 1.67 -12.19 -7.16
N MET A 526 1.23 -10.98 -7.50
CA MET A 526 0.89 -9.96 -6.50
C MET A 526 -0.19 -10.48 -5.55
N ALA A 527 -1.25 -11.10 -6.07
CA ALA A 527 -2.34 -11.67 -5.27
C ALA A 527 -1.87 -12.79 -4.33
N THR A 528 -0.97 -13.67 -4.76
CA THR A 528 -0.44 -14.75 -3.90
C THR A 528 0.40 -14.24 -2.74
N SER A 529 1.08 -13.10 -2.92
CA SER A 529 1.88 -12.46 -1.86
C SER A 529 1.06 -11.72 -0.80
N LEU A 530 -0.22 -11.47 -1.08
CA LEU A 530 -1.12 -10.83 -0.15
C LEU A 530 -1.63 -11.85 0.88
N GLY A 531 -1.68 -11.42 2.15
CA GLY A 531 -2.25 -12.20 3.24
C GLY A 531 -3.71 -12.57 3.02
N PRO A 532 -4.28 -13.41 3.89
CA PRO A 532 -3.84 -13.74 5.25
C PRO A 532 -2.99 -15.03 5.40
N SER A 533 -2.33 -15.52 4.34
CA SER A 533 -1.46 -16.70 4.41
C SER A 533 -0.24 -16.47 5.32
N ALA A 534 0.37 -17.56 5.80
CA ALA A 534 1.59 -17.50 6.63
C ALA A 534 2.78 -16.80 5.93
N GLU A 535 2.81 -16.86 4.59
CA GLU A 535 3.82 -16.21 3.74
C GLU A 535 3.37 -14.83 3.23
N GLY A 536 2.14 -14.41 3.57
CA GLY A 536 1.55 -13.16 3.11
C GLY A 536 2.14 -11.95 3.81
N SER A 537 2.39 -10.88 3.05
CA SER A 537 3.10 -9.69 3.54
C SER A 537 2.20 -8.60 4.13
N MET A 538 0.88 -8.78 4.06
CA MET A 538 -0.13 -7.76 4.35
C MET A 538 -1.24 -8.32 5.24
N SER A 539 -1.92 -7.43 5.97
CA SER A 539 -3.05 -7.80 6.82
C SER A 539 -4.25 -8.28 6.01
N SER A 540 -5.10 -9.13 6.60
CA SER A 540 -6.28 -9.70 5.91
C SER A 540 -7.19 -8.62 5.31
N LEU A 541 -7.41 -7.51 6.03
CA LEU A 541 -8.25 -6.42 5.56
C LEU A 541 -7.62 -5.72 4.34
N LEU A 542 -6.37 -5.26 4.48
CA LEU A 542 -5.69 -4.52 3.42
C LEU A 542 -5.52 -5.40 2.17
N SER A 543 -5.15 -6.67 2.35
CA SER A 543 -5.07 -7.66 1.27
C SER A 543 -6.38 -7.82 0.52
N SER A 544 -7.51 -7.92 1.23
CA SER A 544 -8.83 -8.02 0.61
C SER A 544 -9.18 -6.78 -0.21
N ARG A 545 -8.92 -5.58 0.34
CA ARG A 545 -9.17 -4.32 -0.37
C ARG A 545 -8.28 -4.15 -1.61
N ILE A 546 -7.00 -4.53 -1.54
CA ILE A 546 -6.09 -4.54 -2.69
C ILE A 546 -6.57 -5.53 -3.76
N ARG A 547 -6.97 -6.74 -3.36
CA ARG A 547 -7.54 -7.74 -4.29
C ARG A 547 -8.78 -7.18 -4.99
N ASN A 548 -9.60 -6.39 -4.30
CA ASN A 548 -10.76 -5.73 -4.91
C ASN A 548 -10.37 -4.71 -5.99
N ALA A 549 -9.28 -3.95 -5.82
CA ALA A 549 -8.79 -3.03 -6.86
C ALA A 549 -8.35 -3.79 -8.14
N PHE A 550 -7.73 -4.95 -8.00
CA PHE A 550 -7.40 -5.80 -9.15
C PHE A 550 -8.62 -6.54 -9.73
N LEU A 551 -9.60 -6.90 -8.90
CA LEU A 551 -10.86 -7.49 -9.36
C LEU A 551 -11.62 -6.51 -10.27
N GLU A 552 -11.65 -5.22 -9.91
CA GLU A 552 -12.21 -4.15 -10.75
C GLU A 552 -11.50 -4.07 -12.11
N LEU A 553 -10.17 -4.19 -12.15
CA LEU A 553 -9.43 -4.23 -13.41
C LEU A 553 -9.83 -5.44 -14.28
N LEU A 554 -9.95 -6.63 -13.69
CA LEU A 554 -10.41 -7.82 -14.41
C LEU A 554 -11.85 -7.66 -14.92
N LYS A 555 -12.74 -7.07 -14.14
CA LYS A 555 -14.13 -6.78 -14.52
C LYS A 555 -14.19 -5.84 -15.73
N VAL A 556 -13.45 -4.74 -15.66
CA VAL A 556 -13.42 -3.73 -16.74
C VAL A 556 -12.73 -4.26 -18.01
N SER A 557 -11.72 -5.11 -17.87
CA SER A 557 -11.01 -5.69 -19.02
C SER A 557 -11.80 -6.79 -19.73
N TYR A 558 -12.79 -7.40 -19.07
CA TYR A 558 -13.54 -8.55 -19.60
C TYR A 558 -14.20 -8.30 -20.97
N PRO A 559 -14.88 -7.16 -21.24
CA PRO A 559 -15.48 -6.91 -22.55
C PRO A 559 -14.47 -6.85 -23.70
N VAL A 560 -13.19 -6.64 -23.40
CA VAL A 560 -12.10 -6.55 -24.40
C VAL A 560 -11.38 -7.89 -24.54
N VAL A 561 -11.07 -8.56 -23.44
CA VAL A 561 -10.26 -9.81 -23.42
C VAL A 561 -11.14 -11.06 -23.50
N GLY A 562 -12.32 -11.02 -22.89
CA GLY A 562 -13.25 -12.14 -22.78
C GLY A 562 -12.83 -13.20 -21.76
N TYR A 563 -13.54 -14.33 -21.79
CA TYR A 563 -13.26 -15.49 -20.95
C TYR A 563 -12.09 -16.30 -21.53
N GLN A 564 -10.88 -16.04 -21.03
CA GLN A 564 -9.63 -16.75 -21.39
C GLN A 564 -8.96 -17.37 -20.16
N SER A 565 -8.02 -18.30 -20.38
CA SER A 565 -7.31 -18.99 -19.29
C SER A 565 -6.57 -18.05 -18.34
N GLU A 566 -5.98 -16.99 -18.87
CA GLU A 566 -5.08 -16.07 -18.17
C GLU A 566 -5.87 -15.13 -17.22
N PRO A 567 -6.91 -14.39 -17.66
CA PRO A 567 -7.79 -13.64 -16.76
C PRO A 567 -8.48 -14.53 -15.71
N VAL A 568 -8.91 -15.74 -16.09
CA VAL A 568 -9.54 -16.69 -15.16
C VAL A 568 -8.54 -17.14 -14.10
N GLY A 569 -7.29 -17.46 -14.48
CA GLY A 569 -6.21 -17.80 -13.54
C GLY A 569 -5.89 -16.68 -12.56
N ALA A 570 -5.83 -15.43 -13.04
CA ALA A 570 -5.67 -14.26 -12.19
C ALA A 570 -6.86 -14.08 -11.23
N LEU A 571 -8.09 -14.22 -11.70
CA LEU A 571 -9.29 -14.15 -10.86
C LEU A 571 -9.27 -15.20 -9.75
N LEU A 572 -8.95 -16.46 -10.07
CA LEU A 572 -8.87 -17.54 -9.10
C LEU A 572 -7.81 -17.27 -8.03
N SER A 573 -6.71 -16.61 -8.41
CA SER A 573 -5.64 -16.19 -7.49
C SER A 573 -6.07 -15.02 -6.60
N LEU A 574 -6.82 -14.06 -7.14
CA LEU A 574 -7.40 -12.95 -6.39
C LEU A 574 -8.43 -13.41 -5.36
N LEU A 575 -9.30 -14.36 -5.74
CA LEU A 575 -10.31 -14.94 -4.85
C LEU A 575 -9.76 -16.05 -3.96
N ALA A 576 -8.47 -16.39 -4.07
CA ALA A 576 -7.85 -17.29 -3.13
C ALA A 576 -7.87 -16.64 -1.74
N PRO A 577 -8.54 -17.24 -0.73
CA PRO A 577 -8.72 -16.64 0.59
C PRO A 577 -7.41 -16.50 1.37
N GLY A 578 -6.27 -16.96 0.83
CA GLY A 578 -5.01 -17.10 1.57
C GLY A 578 -5.11 -17.98 2.83
N ARG A 579 -6.26 -18.62 3.02
CA ARG A 579 -6.66 -19.46 4.14
C ARG A 579 -6.87 -20.87 3.61
N ASP A 580 -6.25 -21.85 4.26
CA ASP A 580 -6.50 -23.25 3.93
C ASP A 580 -7.80 -23.73 4.58
N TYR A 581 -8.20 -24.96 4.26
CA TYR A 581 -9.39 -25.59 4.86
C TYR A 581 -9.41 -25.49 6.40
N TRP A 582 -8.23 -25.53 7.02
CA TRP A 582 -8.05 -25.46 8.47
C TRP A 582 -8.21 -24.05 9.05
N ASP A 583 -8.18 -23.02 8.21
CA ASP A 583 -8.22 -21.60 8.61
C ASP A 583 -9.63 -20.99 8.45
N LEU A 584 -10.62 -21.80 8.10
CA LEU A 584 -12.01 -21.40 7.94
C LEU A 584 -12.67 -21.19 9.32
N SER A 585 -12.48 -20.00 9.90
CA SER A 585 -13.16 -19.56 11.12
C SER A 585 -14.02 -18.32 10.86
N ALA A 586 -15.28 -18.36 11.31
CA ALA A 586 -16.22 -17.26 11.23
C ALA A 586 -15.82 -16.06 12.11
N GLU A 587 -15.01 -16.28 13.16
CA GLU A 587 -14.57 -15.22 14.08
C GLU A 587 -13.64 -14.19 13.43
N ASN A 588 -12.99 -14.58 12.32
CA ASN A 588 -12.03 -13.74 11.58
C ASN A 588 -12.59 -13.23 10.25
N ALA A 589 -13.92 -13.17 10.13
CA ALA A 589 -14.59 -12.70 8.92
C ALA A 589 -14.42 -11.19 8.72
N LEU A 590 -14.28 -10.79 7.46
CA LEU A 590 -14.39 -9.39 7.05
C LEU A 590 -15.87 -9.05 6.85
N SER A 591 -16.23 -7.76 6.96
CA SER A 591 -17.59 -7.36 6.60
C SER A 591 -17.82 -7.53 5.10
N THR A 592 -19.08 -7.65 4.67
CA THR A 592 -19.47 -7.81 3.27
C THR A 592 -18.87 -6.74 2.35
N SER A 593 -18.77 -5.48 2.82
CA SER A 593 -18.18 -4.39 2.05
C SER A 593 -16.65 -4.41 2.00
N GLN A 594 -16.00 -5.19 2.87
CA GLN A 594 -14.54 -5.27 3.01
C GLN A 594 -13.96 -6.56 2.42
N ASP A 595 -14.76 -7.61 2.33
CA ASP A 595 -14.38 -8.91 1.78
C ASP A 595 -14.48 -8.95 0.26
N VAL A 596 -13.37 -9.19 -0.45
CA VAL A 596 -13.33 -9.31 -1.90
C VAL A 596 -14.22 -10.44 -2.42
N ILE A 597 -14.37 -11.52 -1.65
CA ILE A 597 -15.21 -12.65 -2.04
C ILE A 597 -16.68 -12.24 -1.97
N ALA A 598 -17.07 -11.50 -0.92
CA ALA A 598 -18.42 -10.94 -0.82
C ALA A 598 -18.68 -9.88 -1.90
N CYS A 599 -17.71 -9.00 -2.17
CA CYS A 599 -17.79 -8.03 -3.28
C CYS A 599 -18.05 -8.73 -4.62
N MET A 600 -17.35 -9.84 -4.91
CA MET A 600 -17.59 -10.65 -6.12
C MET A 600 -19.03 -11.21 -6.16
N ILE A 601 -19.56 -11.74 -5.05
CA ILE A 601 -20.92 -12.31 -5.00
C ILE A 601 -21.99 -11.23 -5.20
N HIS A 602 -21.74 -10.01 -4.72
CA HIS A 602 -22.66 -8.89 -4.85
C HIS A 602 -22.52 -8.12 -6.17
N ASP A 603 -21.46 -8.34 -6.95
CA ASP A 603 -21.28 -7.74 -8.27
C ASP A 603 -21.90 -8.62 -9.36
N ASP A 604 -23.03 -8.17 -9.89
CA ASP A 604 -23.79 -8.89 -10.91
C ASP A 604 -22.97 -9.06 -12.22
N HIS A 605 -22.16 -8.07 -12.60
CA HIS A 605 -21.33 -8.14 -13.80
C HIS A 605 -20.18 -9.13 -13.62
N ALA A 606 -19.50 -9.12 -12.48
CA ALA A 606 -18.42 -10.06 -12.22
C ALA A 606 -18.94 -11.51 -12.18
N MET A 607 -20.11 -11.73 -11.56
CA MET A 607 -20.79 -13.03 -11.56
C MET A 607 -21.21 -13.47 -12.97
N GLU A 608 -21.73 -12.57 -13.81
CA GLU A 608 -22.09 -12.88 -15.20
C GLU A 608 -20.84 -13.19 -16.04
N PHE A 609 -19.80 -12.37 -15.95
CA PHE A 609 -18.61 -12.45 -16.80
C PHE A 609 -17.75 -13.68 -16.50
N TYR A 610 -17.65 -14.10 -15.24
CA TYR A 610 -16.75 -15.19 -14.87
C TYR A 610 -17.47 -16.40 -14.30
N PHE A 611 -18.38 -16.22 -13.35
CA PHE A 611 -19.04 -17.36 -12.69
C PHE A 611 -20.02 -18.05 -13.63
N GLN A 612 -20.93 -17.31 -14.28
CA GLN A 612 -21.89 -17.89 -15.21
C GLN A 612 -21.19 -18.53 -16.42
N GLN A 613 -20.15 -17.87 -16.97
CA GLN A 613 -19.35 -18.46 -18.05
C GLN A 613 -18.69 -19.78 -17.67
N SER A 614 -18.18 -19.88 -16.43
CA SER A 614 -17.59 -21.15 -15.94
C SER A 614 -18.64 -22.24 -15.75
N LEU A 615 -19.85 -21.87 -15.30
CA LEU A 615 -20.98 -22.78 -15.14
C LEU A 615 -21.46 -23.32 -16.49
N ASP A 616 -21.58 -22.46 -17.50
CA ASP A 616 -22.04 -22.85 -18.84
C ASP A 616 -21.09 -23.83 -19.54
N ARG A 617 -19.81 -23.85 -19.12
CA ARG A 617 -18.75 -24.75 -19.64
C ARG A 617 -18.54 -25.98 -18.77
N PHE A 618 -19.17 -26.07 -17.60
CA PHE A 618 -19.11 -27.23 -16.73
C PHE A 618 -19.97 -28.38 -17.30
N PRO A 619 -19.51 -29.65 -17.29
CA PRO A 619 -18.27 -30.17 -16.72
C PRO A 619 -17.09 -30.30 -17.69
N PHE A 620 -17.18 -29.75 -18.91
CA PHE A 620 -16.09 -29.83 -19.89
C PHE A 620 -14.84 -29.08 -19.40
N GLU A 621 -15.04 -27.88 -18.84
CA GLU A 621 -14.02 -27.15 -18.08
C GLU A 621 -14.30 -27.32 -16.58
N PHE A 622 -13.79 -28.40 -16.01
CA PHE A 622 -14.10 -28.77 -14.62
C PHE A 622 -13.51 -27.80 -13.58
N LEU A 623 -12.24 -27.41 -13.76
CA LEU A 623 -11.46 -26.72 -12.73
C LEU A 623 -11.97 -25.30 -12.39
N PRO A 624 -12.29 -24.42 -13.36
CA PRO A 624 -12.69 -23.04 -13.06
C PRO A 624 -13.96 -22.96 -12.21
N PHE A 625 -15.02 -23.65 -12.62
CA PHE A 625 -16.31 -23.61 -11.93
C PHE A 625 -16.23 -24.16 -10.50
N ILE A 626 -15.60 -25.32 -10.31
CA ILE A 626 -15.47 -25.95 -8.99
C ILE A 626 -14.56 -25.12 -8.07
N THR A 627 -13.48 -24.54 -8.61
CA THR A 627 -12.62 -23.66 -7.82
C THR A 627 -13.37 -22.40 -7.39
N LEU A 628 -14.11 -21.75 -8.30
CA LEU A 628 -14.95 -20.60 -7.96
C LEU A 628 -15.98 -20.96 -6.89
N CYS A 629 -16.70 -22.07 -7.03
CA CYS A 629 -17.64 -22.53 -6.00
C CYS A 629 -16.95 -22.71 -4.64
N LYS A 630 -15.79 -23.39 -4.61
CA LYS A 630 -15.00 -23.59 -3.37
C LYS A 630 -14.61 -22.26 -2.73
N ARG A 631 -14.13 -21.30 -3.52
CA ARG A 631 -13.71 -19.98 -3.03
C ARG A 631 -14.90 -19.14 -2.55
N LEU A 632 -15.98 -19.08 -3.32
CA LEU A 632 -17.15 -18.27 -2.97
C LEU A 632 -17.92 -18.83 -1.76
N CYS A 633 -17.91 -20.16 -1.56
CA CYS A 633 -18.49 -20.76 -0.36
C CYS A 633 -17.77 -20.37 0.95
N THR A 634 -16.53 -19.84 0.91
CA THR A 634 -15.89 -19.35 2.13
C THR A 634 -16.49 -18.03 2.62
N ALA A 635 -17.01 -17.17 1.71
CA ALA A 635 -17.75 -15.97 2.11
C ALA A 635 -19.08 -16.30 2.80
N ALA A 636 -19.71 -17.43 2.44
CA ALA A 636 -20.95 -17.91 3.06
C ALA A 636 -20.83 -18.16 4.57
N THR A 637 -19.61 -18.36 5.07
CA THR A 637 -19.37 -18.59 6.50
C THR A 637 -19.34 -17.31 7.35
N ALA A 638 -19.25 -16.13 6.70
CA ALA A 638 -19.16 -14.82 7.34
C ALA A 638 -20.53 -14.15 7.56
N SER A 639 -21.52 -14.47 6.74
CA SER A 639 -22.87 -13.90 6.83
C SER A 639 -23.91 -14.91 6.35
N ASP A 640 -25.05 -15.01 7.06
CA ASP A 640 -26.23 -15.76 6.63
C ASP A 640 -26.94 -15.03 5.47
N ASP A 641 -26.20 -14.82 4.37
CA ASP A 641 -26.63 -14.07 3.20
C ASP A 641 -27.25 -14.99 2.16
N ASP A 642 -28.42 -14.62 1.64
CA ASP A 642 -29.24 -15.39 0.71
C ASP A 642 -28.48 -15.72 -0.59
N ARG A 643 -27.57 -14.85 -1.04
CA ARG A 643 -26.74 -15.10 -2.25
C ARG A 643 -25.65 -16.14 -2.02
N SER A 644 -25.20 -16.34 -0.79
CA SER A 644 -24.24 -17.40 -0.48
C SER A 644 -24.91 -18.79 -0.51
N HIS A 645 -26.17 -18.86 -0.05
CA HIS A 645 -27.04 -20.04 -0.19
C HIS A 645 -27.35 -20.35 -1.65
N LEU A 646 -27.34 -19.36 -2.55
CA LEU A 646 -27.51 -19.54 -3.99
C LEU A 646 -26.46 -20.51 -4.55
N ILE A 647 -25.20 -20.36 -4.18
CA ILE A 647 -24.10 -21.21 -4.70
C ILE A 647 -24.27 -22.65 -4.23
N VAL A 648 -24.57 -22.84 -2.94
CA VAL A 648 -24.82 -24.18 -2.37
C VAL A 648 -26.05 -24.82 -3.03
N ARG A 649 -27.11 -24.04 -3.27
CA ARG A 649 -28.30 -24.49 -3.99
C ARG A 649 -27.95 -24.86 -5.43
N LEU A 650 -27.15 -24.06 -6.12
CA LEU A 650 -26.72 -24.29 -7.49
C LEU A 650 -25.95 -25.60 -7.59
N LEU A 651 -25.00 -25.86 -6.69
CA LEU A 651 -24.30 -27.16 -6.59
C LEU A 651 -25.25 -28.36 -6.36
N ARG A 652 -26.37 -28.17 -5.67
CA ARG A 652 -27.38 -29.23 -5.49
C ARG A 652 -28.26 -29.43 -6.71
N THR A 653 -28.50 -28.37 -7.50
CA THR A 653 -29.43 -28.38 -8.63
C THR A 653 -28.77 -28.60 -9.98
N THR A 654 -27.47 -28.31 -10.12
CA THR A 654 -26.74 -28.50 -11.38
C THR A 654 -26.61 -29.99 -11.66
N PRO A 655 -27.34 -30.55 -12.66
CA PRO A 655 -27.22 -31.95 -12.98
C PRO A 655 -25.85 -32.19 -13.60
N LEU A 656 -25.12 -33.19 -13.10
CA LEU A 656 -24.01 -33.77 -13.86
C LEU A 656 -24.64 -34.42 -15.11
N PRO A 657 -24.27 -34.04 -16.34
CA PRO A 657 -24.68 -34.81 -17.50
C PRO A 657 -24.19 -36.24 -17.32
N ASP A 658 -25.10 -37.21 -17.52
CA ASP A 658 -24.87 -38.66 -17.42
C ASP A 658 -23.74 -39.13 -18.34
N LEU A 659 -22.49 -38.89 -17.94
CA LEU A 659 -21.31 -39.50 -18.50
C LEU A 659 -20.92 -40.62 -17.54
N TYR A 660 -21.54 -41.77 -17.84
CA TYR A 660 -21.41 -43.08 -17.19
C TYR A 660 -22.28 -43.31 -15.95
N SER A 661 -23.33 -44.11 -16.19
CA SER A 661 -23.74 -45.20 -15.31
C SER A 661 -22.52 -45.94 -14.72
N SER A 662 -21.98 -45.44 -13.62
CA SER A 662 -21.38 -46.28 -12.59
C SER A 662 -21.32 -45.52 -11.28
N LYS A 663 -21.88 -46.15 -10.27
CA LYS A 663 -21.98 -45.70 -8.89
C LYS A 663 -20.60 -45.34 -8.32
N HIS A 664 -20.21 -44.08 -8.36
CA HIS A 664 -19.28 -43.53 -7.38
C HIS A 664 -19.67 -42.09 -7.08
N VAL A 665 -20.45 -41.95 -6.00
CA VAL A 665 -20.64 -40.69 -5.29
C VAL A 665 -19.27 -40.28 -4.76
N PHE A 666 -18.61 -39.34 -5.43
CA PHE A 666 -17.55 -38.57 -4.80
C PHE A 666 -18.22 -37.63 -3.80
N TRP A 667 -18.03 -37.92 -2.52
CA TRP A 667 -18.32 -36.99 -1.44
C TRP A 667 -17.34 -35.82 -1.54
N LEU A 668 -17.90 -34.60 -1.65
CA LEU A 668 -17.21 -33.34 -1.40
C LEU A 668 -17.11 -33.09 0.11
#